data_AF-A0A2N1QYG4-F1
#
_entry.id   AF-A0A2N1QYG4-F1
#
_cell.length_a   1.000
_cell.length_b   1.000
_cell.length_c   1.000
_cell.angle_alpha   90.00
_cell.angle_beta   90.00
_cell.angle_gamma   90.00
#
_symmetry.space_group_name_H-M   'P 1'
#
loop_
_entity.id
_entity.type
_entity.pdbx_description
1 polymer ?
#
loop_
_entity_poly.entity_id
_entity_poly.type
_entity_poly.pdbx_seq_one_letter_code
_entity_poly.pdbx_strand_id
1 'polypeptide(L)'
;MKWIKEDIDQSLVKAMARRYGIDTLSASILARRKVTEPEKVLYFLENDQRYLHNPFLFESMEDAVDRILLAADEEEKVLVFGDSDTDGVTATTLMVEALASAGIQATWRVPRGEEAYGLSMAAVDDFAEEGGSLIITVDCGISNHEEVSHAAELGIDVIICDHHKLQAEFPPEAVAVIDPKIEGCGYPFRDLAGAGVAYKVARALSFAGTGLYKQSVALLSIAVVEKPADQDSAAETTRYRVEALRLHNLVETGRLVEVLEEGSPRTAAVLEKMARFLQGRSIFTWQKAVQKRAALALFGSGVDIESYDIADETIAIFPQFSGKSLCEMRELLKIDRYASGEVGDIDALKTLFISLAQRRSGSQSEQGEALLQLATLGTIADLMPLLDENRIIVRRGVEAIASSPRKGLAELLKAQGLGRTLSSTEIAWQITPLLNAAGRIGKPEIALELLGADDPVARAKALENIVQANNERKKMGSEVWEAIYAPARENFEKNDNRFILVGSPLIKSGITGLLASRMVGTFKVPAIVAAFKEDGSIVGSIRTANNFRISGLLAACADLFIDYGGHDAAAGFSMPGTNWEKFQSLAAAQLMSAEVASAEDTINIDAELPHSYLRPELQKTYALFEPFGEENRPLVFLARNVPMVDAQIVGKSAKSHLKLTLDFGGYKWPALLWDG
;
A
#
# COMPACT_ATOMS: atom_id res chain seq x y z
N MET A 1 -24.79 -7.36 22.35
CA MET A 1 -24.38 -6.99 20.99
C MET A 1 -25.34 -5.96 20.43
N LYS A 2 -24.86 -4.78 20.07
CA LYS A 2 -25.65 -3.65 19.57
C LYS A 2 -25.44 -3.47 18.07
N TRP A 3 -26.50 -3.51 17.28
CA TRP A 3 -26.42 -3.33 15.83
C TRP A 3 -26.59 -1.85 15.50
N ILE A 4 -25.59 -1.26 14.86
CA ILE A 4 -25.51 0.18 14.56
C ILE A 4 -25.59 0.35 13.05
N LYS A 5 -26.63 1.04 12.59
CA LYS A 5 -26.74 1.48 11.19
C LYS A 5 -26.81 3.00 11.22
N GLU A 6 -25.72 3.67 10.86
CA GLU A 6 -25.69 5.13 10.78
C GLU A 6 -26.66 5.64 9.70
N ASP A 7 -27.40 6.68 10.05
CA ASP A 7 -28.26 7.41 9.13
C ASP A 7 -27.42 8.25 8.18
N ILE A 8 -27.88 8.37 6.94
CA ILE A 8 -27.18 9.09 5.87
C ILE A 8 -28.19 9.93 5.09
N ASP A 9 -27.72 11.05 4.54
CA ASP A 9 -28.56 11.92 3.72
C ASP A 9 -28.86 11.27 2.35
N GLN A 10 -30.14 11.12 2.04
CA GLN A 10 -30.59 10.59 0.74
C GLN A 10 -30.21 11.50 -0.44
N SER A 11 -30.11 12.81 -0.21
CA SER A 11 -29.72 13.78 -1.23
C SER A 11 -28.27 13.54 -1.67
N LEU A 12 -27.38 13.32 -0.69
CA LEU A 12 -25.98 12.92 -0.90
C LEU A 12 -25.88 11.60 -1.68
N VAL A 13 -26.63 10.56 -1.29
CA VAL A 13 -26.62 9.27 -1.99
C VAL A 13 -27.01 9.43 -3.48
N LYS A 14 -28.06 10.20 -3.77
CA LYS A 14 -28.49 10.47 -5.16
C LYS A 14 -27.44 11.28 -5.93
N ALA A 15 -26.80 12.26 -5.30
CA ALA A 15 -25.73 13.04 -5.90
C ALA A 15 -24.52 12.17 -6.24
N MET A 16 -24.08 11.31 -5.32
CA MET A 16 -22.97 10.38 -5.53
C MET A 16 -23.29 9.35 -6.62
N ALA A 17 -24.47 8.72 -6.57
CA ALA A 17 -24.90 7.76 -7.58
C ALA A 17 -24.86 8.37 -9.00
N ARG A 18 -25.34 9.62 -9.14
CA ARG A 18 -25.30 10.36 -10.41
C ARG A 18 -23.88 10.72 -10.82
N ARG A 19 -23.08 11.31 -9.92
CA ARG A 19 -21.72 11.79 -10.21
C ARG A 19 -20.79 10.66 -10.65
N TYR A 20 -20.85 9.53 -9.94
CA TYR A 20 -19.92 8.43 -10.17
C TYR A 20 -20.47 7.33 -11.09
N GLY A 21 -21.77 7.35 -11.40
CA GLY A 21 -22.41 6.36 -12.25
C GLY A 21 -22.54 4.99 -11.59
N ILE A 22 -22.79 4.97 -10.29
CA ILE A 22 -22.95 3.75 -9.47
C ILE A 22 -24.40 3.61 -8.98
N ASP A 23 -24.79 2.41 -8.56
CA ASP A 23 -26.11 2.17 -8.00
C ASP A 23 -26.26 2.82 -6.60
N THR A 24 -27.52 3.01 -6.19
CA THR A 24 -27.83 3.69 -4.92
C THR A 24 -27.40 2.90 -3.68
N LEU A 25 -27.30 1.56 -3.76
CA LEU A 25 -26.81 0.75 -2.65
C LEU A 25 -25.32 1.00 -2.46
N SER A 26 -24.52 0.90 -3.52
CA SER A 26 -23.08 1.21 -3.50
C SER A 26 -22.81 2.64 -3.00
N ALA A 27 -23.53 3.64 -3.53
CA ALA A 27 -23.43 5.02 -3.07
C ALA A 27 -23.79 5.19 -1.59
N SER A 28 -24.82 4.46 -1.12
CA SER A 28 -25.21 4.51 0.29
C SER A 28 -24.17 3.91 1.23
N ILE A 29 -23.47 2.85 0.79
CA ILE A 29 -22.42 2.22 1.58
C ILE A 29 -21.20 3.15 1.65
N LEU A 30 -20.78 3.75 0.53
CA LEU A 30 -19.69 4.73 0.52
C LEU A 30 -19.98 5.92 1.45
N ALA A 31 -21.18 6.49 1.35
CA ALA A 31 -21.61 7.59 2.22
C ALA A 31 -21.60 7.17 3.71
N ARG A 32 -22.08 5.97 4.03
CA ARG A 32 -22.11 5.45 5.41
C ARG A 32 -20.72 5.13 5.95
N ARG A 33 -19.78 4.74 5.08
CA ARG A 33 -18.36 4.60 5.39
C ARG A 33 -17.60 5.94 5.37
N LYS A 34 -18.32 7.07 5.22
CA LYS A 34 -17.77 8.43 5.17
C LYS A 34 -16.80 8.67 4.00
N VAL A 35 -16.88 7.84 2.96
CA VAL A 35 -16.12 7.97 1.71
C VAL A 35 -16.96 8.81 0.75
N THR A 36 -16.85 10.13 0.86
CA THR A 36 -17.70 11.08 0.11
C THR A 36 -16.89 12.04 -0.76
N GLU A 37 -15.64 12.30 -0.39
CA GLU A 37 -14.70 13.14 -1.13
C GLU A 37 -14.33 12.48 -2.48
N PRO A 38 -14.34 13.23 -3.61
CA PRO A 38 -14.03 12.68 -4.93
C PRO A 38 -12.70 11.93 -5.01
N GLU A 39 -11.67 12.44 -4.34
CA GLU A 39 -10.32 11.87 -4.29
C GLU A 39 -10.32 10.52 -3.55
N LYS A 40 -11.13 10.37 -2.51
CA LYS A 40 -11.26 9.09 -1.79
C LYS A 40 -12.13 8.09 -2.55
N VAL A 41 -13.21 8.56 -3.18
CA VAL A 41 -14.11 7.71 -3.97
C VAL A 41 -13.38 7.09 -5.17
N LEU A 42 -12.42 7.82 -5.76
CA LEU A 42 -11.54 7.33 -6.83
C LEU A 42 -10.99 5.94 -6.51
N TYR A 43 -10.38 5.75 -5.35
CA TYR A 43 -9.71 4.49 -4.96
C TYR A 43 -10.66 3.32 -4.65
N PHE A 44 -11.97 3.57 -4.58
CA PHE A 44 -12.98 2.51 -4.50
C PHE A 44 -13.50 2.11 -5.88
N LEU A 45 -13.63 3.08 -6.79
CA LEU A 45 -14.30 2.88 -8.07
C LEU A 45 -13.33 2.60 -9.22
N GLU A 46 -12.09 3.07 -9.12
CA GLU A 46 -11.04 2.86 -10.11
C GLU A 46 -10.02 1.85 -9.59
N ASN A 47 -9.44 1.11 -10.53
CA ASN A 47 -8.48 0.05 -10.25
C ASN A 47 -7.23 0.20 -11.14
N ASP A 48 -6.99 1.37 -11.71
CA ASP A 48 -5.90 1.56 -12.67
C ASP A 48 -4.63 2.04 -11.96
N GLN A 49 -3.48 1.42 -12.26
CA GLN A 49 -2.18 1.81 -11.69
C GLN A 49 -1.77 3.26 -12.03
N ARG A 50 -2.41 3.88 -13.03
CA ARG A 50 -2.25 5.30 -13.36
C ARG A 50 -2.64 6.24 -12.22
N TYR A 51 -3.49 5.80 -11.30
CA TYR A 51 -3.91 6.57 -10.13
C TYR A 51 -3.01 6.38 -8.91
N LEU A 52 -1.97 5.54 -8.99
CA LEU A 52 -0.95 5.49 -7.95
C LEU A 52 -0.19 6.81 -7.90
N HIS A 53 0.16 7.27 -6.70
CA HIS A 53 0.92 8.49 -6.53
C HIS A 53 2.29 8.40 -7.21
N ASN A 54 2.73 9.52 -7.78
CA ASN A 54 4.01 9.61 -8.47
C ASN A 54 5.16 9.43 -7.45
N PRO A 55 6.12 8.49 -7.67
CA PRO A 55 7.26 8.30 -6.79
C PRO A 55 8.09 9.56 -6.51
N PHE A 56 8.20 10.49 -7.46
CA PHE A 56 8.97 11.73 -7.31
C PHE A 56 8.26 12.81 -6.48
N LEU A 57 7.13 12.46 -5.85
CA LEU A 57 6.57 13.26 -4.75
C LEU A 57 7.37 13.08 -3.45
N PHE A 58 8.15 12.01 -3.32
CA PHE A 58 9.18 11.92 -2.30
C PHE A 58 10.32 12.88 -2.67
N GLU A 59 10.64 13.82 -1.78
CA GLU A 59 11.68 14.84 -2.03
C GLU A 59 13.04 14.21 -2.36
N SER A 60 13.44 13.16 -1.63
CA SER A 60 14.73 12.46 -1.82
C SER A 60 14.72 11.36 -2.90
N MET A 61 13.62 11.17 -3.65
CA MET A 61 13.54 10.11 -4.67
C MET A 61 14.53 10.35 -5.81
N GLU A 62 14.75 11.61 -6.19
CA GLU A 62 15.72 11.95 -7.24
C GLU A 62 17.15 11.59 -6.82
N ASP A 63 17.53 11.88 -5.56
CA ASP A 63 18.84 11.54 -5.00
C ASP A 63 19.05 10.02 -4.93
N ALA A 64 18.02 9.26 -4.52
CA ALA A 64 18.06 7.80 -4.49
C ALA A 64 18.27 7.20 -5.89
N VAL A 65 17.48 7.67 -6.87
CA VAL A 65 17.57 7.17 -8.26
C VAL A 65 18.93 7.52 -8.86
N ASP A 66 19.42 8.74 -8.67
CA ASP A 66 20.73 9.17 -9.19
C ASP A 66 21.87 8.32 -8.62
N ARG A 67 21.84 8.05 -7.32
CA ARG A 67 22.88 7.24 -6.66
C ARG A 67 22.87 5.79 -7.14
N ILE A 68 21.68 5.22 -7.37
CA ILE A 68 21.54 3.88 -7.94
C ILE A 68 22.04 3.85 -9.39
N LEU A 69 21.69 4.84 -10.21
CA LEU A 69 22.18 4.91 -11.60
C LEU A 69 23.70 5.08 -11.66
N LEU A 70 24.29 5.87 -10.76
CA LEU A 70 25.74 5.98 -10.63
C LEU A 70 26.37 4.61 -10.30
N ALA A 71 25.77 3.85 -9.38
CA ALA A 71 26.23 2.50 -9.07
C ALA A 71 26.18 1.57 -10.28
N ALA A 72 25.15 1.70 -11.12
CA ALA A 72 25.03 0.93 -12.36
C ALA A 72 26.11 1.32 -13.38
N ASP A 73 26.35 2.62 -13.57
CA ASP A 73 27.32 3.15 -14.53
C ASP A 73 28.77 2.81 -14.15
N GLU A 74 29.08 2.80 -12.86
CA GLU A 74 30.43 2.50 -12.31
C GLU A 74 30.61 1.01 -11.95
N GLU A 75 29.63 0.15 -12.27
CA GLU A 75 29.63 -1.29 -11.96
C GLU A 75 29.92 -1.60 -10.48
N GLU A 76 29.36 -0.78 -9.60
CA GLU A 76 29.55 -0.85 -8.16
C GLU A 76 28.97 -2.10 -7.51
N LYS A 77 29.54 -2.50 -6.37
CA LYS A 77 28.97 -3.55 -5.53
C LYS A 77 27.87 -2.97 -4.66
N VAL A 78 26.67 -3.54 -4.81
CA VAL A 78 25.46 -3.10 -4.11
C VAL A 78 24.91 -4.23 -3.24
N LEU A 79 24.59 -3.91 -1.98
CA LEU A 79 23.90 -4.79 -1.04
C LEU A 79 22.48 -4.29 -0.79
N VAL A 80 21.49 -5.17 -0.97
CA VAL A 80 20.13 -4.95 -0.45
C VAL A 80 20.02 -5.59 0.92
N PHE A 81 19.73 -4.79 1.95
CA PHE A 81 19.51 -5.28 3.30
C PHE A 81 18.03 -5.13 3.65
N GLY A 82 17.33 -6.20 4.01
CA GLY A 82 15.92 -6.09 4.39
C GLY A 82 15.56 -6.83 5.67
N ASP A 83 14.28 -6.79 6.05
CA ASP A 83 13.79 -7.51 7.22
C ASP A 83 13.44 -8.99 6.93
N SER A 84 13.34 -9.76 8.01
CA SER A 84 13.08 -11.19 8.06
C SER A 84 11.61 -11.58 7.88
N ASP A 85 10.68 -10.64 7.98
CA ASP A 85 9.26 -10.91 7.82
C ASP A 85 8.82 -10.92 6.33
N THR A 86 7.52 -11.07 6.06
CA THR A 86 7.03 -11.14 4.68
C THR A 86 7.16 -9.81 3.95
N ASP A 87 6.98 -8.66 4.63
CA ASP A 87 7.15 -7.36 3.99
C ASP A 87 8.61 -7.17 3.59
N GLY A 88 9.55 -7.34 4.52
CA GLY A 88 10.98 -7.23 4.27
C GLY A 88 11.52 -8.22 3.23
N VAL A 89 11.07 -9.48 3.24
CA VAL A 89 11.45 -10.49 2.24
C VAL A 89 10.91 -10.12 0.85
N THR A 90 9.67 -9.66 0.77
CA THR A 90 9.08 -9.26 -0.52
C THR A 90 9.70 -7.96 -1.04
N ALA A 91 9.99 -6.99 -0.17
CA ALA A 91 10.69 -5.75 -0.48
C ALA A 91 12.12 -6.02 -0.97
N THR A 92 12.84 -6.95 -0.33
CA THR A 92 14.19 -7.39 -0.73
C THR A 92 14.17 -8.03 -2.11
N THR A 93 13.27 -8.99 -2.34
CA THR A 93 13.14 -9.64 -3.66
C THR A 93 12.82 -8.61 -4.74
N LEU A 94 11.92 -7.67 -4.44
CA LEU A 94 11.48 -6.61 -5.34
C LEU A 94 12.65 -5.70 -5.71
N MET A 95 13.40 -5.22 -4.71
CA MET A 95 14.53 -4.31 -4.94
C MET A 95 15.65 -4.99 -5.73
N VAL A 96 16.00 -6.24 -5.41
CA VAL A 96 17.00 -7.01 -6.16
C VAL A 96 16.59 -7.16 -7.64
N GLU A 97 15.33 -7.47 -7.93
CA GLU A 97 14.83 -7.57 -9.30
C GLU A 97 14.80 -6.22 -10.04
N ALA A 98 14.48 -5.13 -9.33
CA ALA A 98 14.49 -3.78 -9.87
C ALA A 98 15.91 -3.33 -10.23
N LEU A 99 16.88 -3.58 -9.34
CA LEU A 99 18.30 -3.30 -9.56
C LEU A 99 18.86 -4.13 -10.71
N ALA A 100 18.50 -5.42 -10.80
CA ALA A 100 18.89 -6.27 -11.93
C ALA A 100 18.37 -5.72 -13.27
N SER A 101 17.14 -5.17 -13.28
CA SER A 101 16.56 -4.51 -14.47
C SER A 101 17.28 -3.20 -14.84
N ALA A 102 17.95 -2.57 -13.87
CA ALA A 102 18.80 -1.40 -14.07
C ALA A 102 20.27 -1.74 -14.35
N GLY A 103 20.63 -3.03 -14.46
CA GLY A 103 21.98 -3.48 -14.77
C GLY A 103 22.86 -3.81 -13.55
N ILE A 104 22.31 -3.75 -12.33
CA ILE A 104 23.04 -4.02 -11.08
C ILE A 104 22.77 -5.44 -10.60
N GLN A 105 23.82 -6.25 -10.45
CA GLN A 105 23.73 -7.56 -9.79
C GLN A 105 23.95 -7.41 -8.28
N ALA A 106 22.91 -6.96 -7.58
CA ALA A 106 22.99 -6.75 -6.14
C ALA A 106 23.06 -8.09 -5.36
N THR A 107 23.86 -8.11 -4.31
CA THR A 107 23.76 -9.12 -3.25
C THR A 107 22.66 -8.73 -2.28
N TRP A 108 22.21 -9.67 -1.45
CA TRP A 108 21.19 -9.40 -0.45
C TRP A 108 21.51 -10.04 0.89
N ARG A 109 21.01 -9.42 1.96
CA ARG A 109 21.08 -9.94 3.33
C ARG A 109 19.80 -9.59 4.09
N VAL A 110 19.43 -10.47 5.00
CA VAL A 110 18.33 -10.30 5.97
C VAL A 110 18.80 -10.83 7.33
N PRO A 111 18.27 -10.33 8.46
CA PRO A 111 18.62 -10.83 9.78
C PRO A 111 18.40 -12.34 9.91
N ARG A 112 19.38 -13.07 10.45
CA ARG A 112 19.31 -14.54 10.65
C ARG A 112 19.24 -14.94 12.12
N GLY A 113 18.60 -16.06 12.40
CA GLY A 113 18.55 -16.62 13.76
C GLY A 113 17.87 -15.66 14.76
N GLU A 114 18.64 -15.17 15.73
CA GLU A 114 18.19 -14.22 16.76
C GLU A 114 18.86 -12.84 16.61
N GLU A 115 19.49 -12.56 15.46
CA GLU A 115 20.01 -11.23 15.10
C GLU A 115 18.95 -10.16 15.34
N ALA A 116 19.41 -8.97 15.73
CA ALA A 116 18.53 -7.84 15.97
C ALA A 116 17.87 -7.37 14.66
N TYR A 117 16.73 -6.72 14.80
CA TYR A 117 16.06 -6.04 13.71
C TYR A 117 16.91 -4.84 13.22
N GLY A 118 16.87 -4.57 11.92
CA GLY A 118 17.59 -3.46 11.29
C GLY A 118 18.98 -3.83 10.75
N LEU A 119 19.61 -2.86 10.07
CA LEU A 119 20.97 -2.98 9.57
C LEU A 119 21.92 -3.21 10.76
N SER A 120 22.85 -4.16 10.64
CA SER A 120 23.81 -4.46 11.71
C SER A 120 25.22 -3.99 11.34
N MET A 121 26.00 -3.61 12.35
CA MET A 121 27.42 -3.28 12.19
C MET A 121 28.19 -4.39 11.46
N ALA A 122 27.94 -5.66 11.83
CA ALA A 122 28.56 -6.80 11.17
C ALA A 122 28.22 -6.88 9.68
N ALA A 123 26.98 -6.54 9.28
CA ALA A 123 26.62 -6.50 7.87
C ALA A 123 27.35 -5.40 7.09
N VAL A 124 27.58 -4.25 7.72
CA VAL A 124 28.36 -3.15 7.15
C VAL A 124 29.83 -3.55 7.02
N ASP A 125 30.42 -4.10 8.09
CA ASP A 125 31.81 -4.57 8.10
C ASP A 125 32.07 -5.67 7.05
N ASP A 126 31.23 -6.71 7.02
CA ASP A 126 31.35 -7.81 6.06
C ASP A 126 31.29 -7.29 4.61
N PHE A 127 30.39 -6.33 4.34
CA PHE A 127 30.24 -5.76 3.00
C PHE A 127 31.41 -4.82 2.63
N ALA A 128 31.94 -4.09 3.60
CA ALA A 128 33.15 -3.28 3.42
C ALA A 128 34.37 -4.15 3.06
N GLU A 129 34.54 -5.30 3.73
CA GLU A 129 35.60 -6.26 3.42
C GLU A 129 35.49 -6.82 2.00
N GLU A 130 34.27 -6.94 1.47
CA GLU A 130 34.02 -7.31 0.08
C GLU A 130 34.27 -6.17 -0.92
N GLY A 131 34.59 -4.96 -0.46
CA GLY A 131 34.73 -3.77 -1.30
C GLY A 131 33.39 -3.23 -1.81
N GLY A 132 32.34 -3.37 -1.00
CA GLY A 132 31.03 -2.77 -1.21
C GLY A 132 31.07 -1.24 -1.21
N SER A 133 30.15 -0.60 -1.93
CA SER A 133 30.08 0.87 -2.04
C SER A 133 28.69 1.45 -1.81
N LEU A 134 27.63 0.65 -1.96
CA LEU A 134 26.25 1.08 -1.74
C LEU A 134 25.43 0.01 -0.99
N ILE A 135 24.81 0.42 0.11
CA ILE A 135 23.78 -0.37 0.81
C ILE A 135 22.42 0.28 0.57
N ILE A 136 21.43 -0.52 0.21
CA ILE A 136 20.02 -0.11 0.11
C ILE A 136 19.24 -0.90 1.15
N THR A 137 18.77 -0.24 2.20
CA THR A 137 17.90 -0.89 3.18
C THR A 137 16.45 -0.88 2.69
N VAL A 138 15.72 -1.96 2.91
CA VAL A 138 14.30 -2.08 2.55
C VAL A 138 13.50 -2.63 3.72
N ASP A 139 12.41 -1.95 4.08
CA ASP A 139 11.60 -2.31 5.26
C ASP A 139 12.36 -2.26 6.60
N CYS A 140 13.47 -1.53 6.62
CA CYS A 140 14.25 -1.24 7.81
C CYS A 140 15.21 -0.07 7.54
N GLY A 141 15.91 0.38 8.59
CA GLY A 141 17.00 1.35 8.49
C GLY A 141 16.69 2.71 9.11
N ILE A 142 15.43 3.10 9.29
CA ILE A 142 15.09 4.46 9.77
C ILE A 142 15.57 4.76 11.20
N SER A 143 15.86 3.74 11.99
CA SER A 143 16.42 3.87 13.34
C SER A 143 17.93 3.57 13.43
N ASN A 144 18.58 3.18 12.33
CA ASN A 144 19.97 2.69 12.32
C ASN A 144 21.00 3.81 12.14
N HIS A 145 21.01 4.77 13.07
CA HIS A 145 21.92 5.93 13.00
C HIS A 145 23.40 5.53 13.06
N GLU A 146 23.76 4.70 14.03
CA GLU A 146 25.15 4.31 14.25
C GLU A 146 25.68 3.49 13.07
N GLU A 147 24.88 2.56 12.54
CA GLU A 147 25.27 1.73 11.40
C GLU A 147 25.42 2.53 10.11
N VAL A 148 24.57 3.52 9.89
CA VAL A 148 24.67 4.44 8.72
C VAL A 148 25.92 5.32 8.85
N SER A 149 26.20 5.87 10.04
CA SER A 149 27.44 6.63 10.27
C SER A 149 28.69 5.77 10.09
N HIS A 150 28.67 4.53 10.58
CA HIS A 150 29.77 3.58 10.41
C HIS A 150 30.01 3.21 8.94
N ALA A 151 28.93 2.99 8.17
CA ALA A 151 29.02 2.77 6.73
C ALA A 151 29.70 3.96 6.02
N ALA A 152 29.32 5.19 6.39
CA ALA A 152 29.93 6.40 5.85
C ALA A 152 31.44 6.52 6.20
N GLU A 153 31.86 6.14 7.41
CA GLU A 153 33.27 6.09 7.81
C GLU A 153 34.10 5.12 6.95
N LEU A 154 33.46 4.05 6.47
CA LEU A 154 34.05 3.05 5.57
C LEU A 154 33.92 3.43 4.08
N GLY A 155 33.30 4.57 3.76
CA GLY A 155 33.10 5.03 2.39
C GLY A 155 31.96 4.32 1.66
N ILE A 156 30.99 3.77 2.39
CA ILE A 156 29.81 3.10 1.87
C ILE A 156 28.62 4.04 1.97
N ASP A 157 27.99 4.32 0.84
CA ASP A 157 26.75 5.09 0.82
C ASP A 157 25.57 4.22 1.27
N VAL A 158 24.60 4.84 1.94
CA VAL A 158 23.35 4.17 2.34
C VAL A 158 22.15 4.90 1.75
N ILE A 159 21.21 4.15 1.18
CA ILE A 159 19.85 4.60 0.85
C ILE A 159 18.88 3.83 1.74
N ILE A 160 18.00 4.56 2.45
CA ILE A 160 17.00 3.95 3.33
C ILE A 160 15.64 3.96 2.63
N CYS A 161 15.04 2.79 2.44
CA CYS A 161 13.66 2.63 1.97
C CYS A 161 12.85 1.99 3.10
N ASP A 162 12.16 2.81 3.89
CA ASP A 162 11.49 2.35 5.10
C ASP A 162 10.09 2.97 5.20
N HIS A 163 9.32 2.50 6.15
CA HIS A 163 8.01 3.04 6.48
C HIS A 163 7.74 3.02 7.99
N HIS A 164 8.72 2.66 8.81
CA HIS A 164 8.58 2.65 10.26
C HIS A 164 8.50 4.07 10.82
N LYS A 165 8.02 4.19 12.06
CA LYS A 165 7.95 5.51 12.69
C LYS A 165 9.35 5.93 13.14
N LEU A 166 9.77 7.12 12.71
CA LEU A 166 10.99 7.74 13.24
C LEU A 166 10.90 7.91 14.77
N GLN A 167 11.90 7.38 15.48
CA GLN A 167 12.01 7.44 16.94
C GLN A 167 12.94 8.56 17.42
N ALA A 168 13.95 8.89 16.62
CA ALA A 168 14.86 9.99 16.87
C ALA A 168 14.27 11.34 16.42
N GLU A 169 14.97 12.44 16.71
CA GLU A 169 14.56 13.80 16.27
C GLU A 169 14.70 13.98 14.76
N PHE A 170 15.71 13.35 14.16
CA PHE A 170 16.04 13.41 12.73
C PHE A 170 16.28 11.99 12.21
N PRO A 171 16.09 11.72 10.91
CA PRO A 171 16.47 10.44 10.31
C PRO A 171 18.01 10.28 10.23
N PRO A 172 18.53 9.05 10.00
CA PRO A 172 19.96 8.83 9.76
C PRO A 172 20.49 9.66 8.59
N GLU A 173 21.77 10.03 8.64
CA GLU A 173 22.46 10.81 7.59
C GLU A 173 22.81 9.93 6.38
N ALA A 174 21.79 9.32 5.76
CA ALA A 174 21.88 8.55 4.54
C ALA A 174 21.88 9.46 3.30
N VAL A 175 22.32 8.95 2.14
CA VAL A 175 22.28 9.67 0.85
C VAL A 175 20.84 10.03 0.47
N ALA A 176 19.91 9.12 0.74
CA ALA A 176 18.48 9.36 0.58
C ALA A 176 17.69 8.53 1.60
N VAL A 177 16.60 9.13 2.10
CA VAL A 177 15.63 8.46 2.98
C VAL A 177 14.27 8.54 2.29
N ILE A 178 13.77 7.39 1.85
CA ILE A 178 12.46 7.23 1.24
C ILE A 178 11.55 6.60 2.28
N ASP A 179 10.84 7.44 3.02
CA ASP A 179 9.88 7.00 4.04
C ASP A 179 8.67 7.94 4.10
N PRO A 180 7.43 7.44 3.89
CA PRO A 180 6.22 8.25 3.82
C PRO A 180 5.75 8.78 5.19
N LYS A 181 6.34 8.30 6.29
CA LYS A 181 6.06 8.76 7.65
C LYS A 181 7.00 9.88 8.08
N ILE A 182 8.07 10.16 7.34
CA ILE A 182 8.96 11.29 7.62
C ILE A 182 8.25 12.62 7.33
N GLU A 183 8.31 13.53 8.30
CA GLU A 183 7.77 14.88 8.14
C GLU A 183 8.58 15.63 7.08
N GLY A 184 7.89 16.29 6.16
CA GLY A 184 8.55 16.99 5.05
C GLY A 184 8.95 16.12 3.87
N CYS A 185 8.70 14.80 3.87
CA CYS A 185 9.07 13.94 2.73
C CYS A 185 8.34 14.26 1.42
N GLY A 186 7.29 15.09 1.44
CA GLY A 186 6.50 15.50 0.26
C GLY A 186 5.45 14.48 -0.20
N TYR A 187 5.50 13.24 0.29
CA TYR A 187 4.61 12.17 -0.18
C TYR A 187 3.20 12.24 0.44
N PRO A 188 2.12 12.12 -0.36
CA PRO A 188 0.76 12.40 0.11
C PRO A 188 0.12 11.27 0.93
N PHE A 189 0.66 10.06 0.90
CA PHE A 189 0.07 8.89 1.54
C PHE A 189 1.08 8.22 2.49
N ARG A 190 0.73 8.16 3.79
CA ARG A 190 1.68 7.79 4.87
C ARG A 190 1.80 6.29 5.16
N ASP A 191 0.86 5.50 4.64
CA ASP A 191 0.65 4.13 5.10
C ASP A 191 1.08 3.07 4.07
N LEU A 192 2.11 3.35 3.27
CA LEU A 192 2.75 2.31 2.46
C LEU A 192 3.46 1.29 3.36
N ALA A 193 3.46 0.03 2.95
CA ALA A 193 4.34 -1.03 3.47
C ALA A 193 5.78 -0.83 2.97
N GLY A 194 6.78 -1.49 3.58
CA GLY A 194 8.16 -1.50 3.10
C GLY A 194 8.27 -1.96 1.65
N ALA A 195 7.57 -3.03 1.26
CA ALA A 195 7.48 -3.47 -0.13
C ALA A 195 6.73 -2.47 -1.03
N GLY A 196 5.79 -1.70 -0.46
CA GLY A 196 5.13 -0.58 -1.15
C GLY A 196 6.10 0.56 -1.47
N VAL A 197 6.97 0.92 -0.52
CA VAL A 197 8.04 1.91 -0.71
C VAL A 197 9.08 1.42 -1.71
N ALA A 198 9.55 0.18 -1.58
CA ALA A 198 10.45 -0.44 -2.55
C ALA A 198 9.84 -0.46 -3.97
N TYR A 199 8.54 -0.70 -4.09
CA TYR A 199 7.81 -0.61 -5.36
C TYR A 199 7.81 0.81 -5.95
N LYS A 200 7.77 1.86 -5.12
CA LYS A 200 7.91 3.25 -5.60
C LYS A 200 9.29 3.52 -6.16
N VAL A 201 10.33 3.08 -5.48
CA VAL A 201 11.72 3.20 -5.95
C VAL A 201 11.90 2.43 -7.26
N ALA A 202 11.41 1.19 -7.34
CA ALA A 202 11.46 0.40 -8.57
C ALA A 202 10.75 1.08 -9.75
N ARG A 203 9.59 1.71 -9.52
CA ARG A 203 8.89 2.51 -10.54
C ARG A 203 9.66 3.76 -10.95
N ALA A 204 10.30 4.44 -10.00
CA ALA A 204 11.13 5.61 -10.29
C ALA A 204 12.35 5.24 -11.14
N LEU A 205 13.04 4.15 -10.79
CA LEU A 205 14.18 3.61 -11.52
C LEU A 205 13.79 3.14 -12.94
N SER A 206 12.66 2.44 -13.05
CA SER A 206 12.07 2.05 -14.34
C SER A 206 11.70 3.25 -15.21
N PHE A 207 11.16 4.33 -14.63
CA PHE A 207 10.94 5.59 -15.34
C PHE A 207 12.27 6.26 -15.74
N ALA A 208 13.30 6.15 -14.91
CA ALA A 208 14.61 6.72 -15.18
C ALA A 208 15.20 6.24 -16.51
N GLY A 209 14.96 4.97 -16.85
CA GLY A 209 15.36 4.35 -18.13
C GLY A 209 14.60 4.82 -19.37
N THR A 210 13.57 5.67 -19.27
CA THR A 210 12.70 6.05 -20.41
C THR A 210 13.19 7.24 -21.24
N GLY A 211 14.35 7.81 -20.89
CA GLY A 211 14.89 9.04 -21.50
C GLY A 211 14.09 10.31 -21.18
N LEU A 212 12.99 10.20 -20.42
CA LEU A 212 12.20 11.33 -19.92
C LEU A 212 12.67 11.81 -18.54
N TYR A 213 13.57 11.07 -17.89
CA TYR A 213 14.10 11.40 -16.59
C TYR A 213 14.85 12.73 -16.60
N LYS A 214 14.53 13.59 -15.62
CA LYS A 214 15.01 14.97 -15.47
C LYS A 214 14.85 15.86 -16.71
N GLN A 215 14.04 15.43 -17.69
CA GLN A 215 13.77 16.24 -18.86
C GLN A 215 12.82 17.39 -18.49
N SER A 216 13.15 18.58 -18.98
CA SER A 216 12.26 19.73 -18.88
C SER A 216 11.10 19.59 -19.85
N VAL A 217 9.97 19.07 -19.37
CA VAL A 217 8.77 18.81 -20.16
C VAL A 217 7.74 19.92 -19.96
N ALA A 218 7.04 20.27 -21.05
CA ALA A 218 5.81 21.04 -20.99
C ALA A 218 4.69 20.38 -21.80
N LEU A 219 3.46 20.49 -21.33
CA LEU A 219 2.25 20.12 -22.08
C LEU A 219 1.55 21.40 -22.52
N LEU A 220 0.95 21.40 -23.71
CA LEU A 220 0.21 22.55 -24.24
C LEU A 220 -1.11 22.10 -24.88
N SER A 221 -2.19 22.83 -24.57
CA SER A 221 -3.50 22.72 -25.20
C SER A 221 -4.05 24.11 -25.49
N ILE A 222 -4.49 24.34 -26.73
CA ILE A 222 -5.21 25.52 -27.18
C ILE A 222 -6.52 25.04 -27.80
N ALA A 223 -7.63 25.27 -27.08
CA ALA A 223 -8.95 24.79 -27.47
C ALA A 223 -9.92 25.95 -27.66
N VAL A 224 -10.85 25.81 -28.61
CA VAL A 224 -11.97 26.75 -28.78
C VAL A 224 -12.97 26.52 -27.64
N VAL A 225 -13.46 27.61 -27.04
CA VAL A 225 -14.48 27.55 -25.99
C VAL A 225 -15.84 27.85 -26.62
N GLU A 226 -16.79 26.93 -26.50
CA GLU A 226 -18.15 27.13 -26.99
C GLU A 226 -18.86 28.29 -26.27
N LYS A 227 -19.72 29.00 -27.00
CA LYS A 227 -20.52 30.11 -26.45
C LYS A 227 -21.57 29.56 -25.48
N PRO A 228 -21.86 30.23 -24.34
CA PRO A 228 -23.07 29.95 -23.57
C PRO A 228 -24.30 30.17 -24.46
N ALA A 229 -25.28 29.27 -24.41
CA ALA A 229 -26.48 29.30 -25.25
C ALA A 229 -27.35 30.57 -25.11
N ASP A 230 -27.09 31.41 -24.10
CA ASP A 230 -27.91 32.57 -23.70
C ASP A 230 -27.39 33.95 -24.19
N GLN A 231 -26.47 34.02 -25.16
CA GLN A 231 -25.96 35.30 -25.67
C GLN A 231 -26.13 35.49 -27.19
N ASP A 232 -27.32 36.01 -27.55
CA ASP A 232 -27.60 36.70 -28.82
C ASP A 232 -26.84 38.03 -28.87
N SER A 233 -25.60 38.01 -29.36
CA SER A 233 -24.90 39.23 -29.77
C SER A 233 -24.13 39.01 -31.08
N ALA A 234 -24.29 39.96 -31.99
CA ALA A 234 -23.93 39.92 -33.40
C ALA A 234 -22.44 40.21 -33.72
N ALA A 235 -21.54 39.99 -32.75
CA ALA A 235 -20.10 40.00 -32.97
C ALA A 235 -19.54 38.61 -32.62
N GLU A 236 -19.27 37.81 -33.65
CA GLU A 236 -18.80 36.42 -33.57
C GLU A 236 -17.28 36.37 -33.35
N THR A 237 -16.81 36.79 -32.18
CA THR A 237 -15.39 36.62 -31.85
C THR A 237 -15.16 35.24 -31.21
N THR A 238 -14.36 34.39 -31.87
CA THR A 238 -13.98 33.08 -31.34
C THR A 238 -13.22 33.23 -30.02
N ARG A 239 -13.57 32.42 -29.02
CA ARG A 239 -12.82 32.36 -27.74
C ARG A 239 -11.94 31.13 -27.70
N TYR A 240 -10.73 31.31 -27.20
CA TYR A 240 -9.74 30.26 -27.02
C TYR A 240 -9.35 30.16 -25.56
N ARG A 241 -9.24 28.92 -25.07
CA ARG A 241 -8.63 28.58 -23.79
C ARG A 241 -7.24 28.04 -24.06
N VAL A 242 -6.24 28.70 -23.48
CA VAL A 242 -4.83 28.34 -23.57
C VAL A 242 -4.42 27.75 -22.23
N GLU A 243 -4.01 26.49 -22.24
CA GLU A 243 -3.59 25.75 -21.06
C GLU A 243 -2.19 25.17 -21.27
N ALA A 244 -1.31 25.35 -20.29
CA ALA A 244 0.00 24.73 -20.31
C ALA A 244 0.39 24.20 -18.91
N LEU A 245 1.11 23.08 -18.90
CA LEU A 245 1.67 22.47 -17.69
C LEU A 245 3.16 22.29 -17.83
N ARG A 246 3.90 22.51 -16.73
CA ARG A 246 5.31 22.10 -16.62
C ARG A 246 5.37 20.83 -15.80
N LEU A 247 6.11 19.85 -16.30
CA LEU A 247 6.37 18.61 -15.59
C LEU A 247 7.88 18.50 -15.32
N HIS A 248 8.21 18.01 -14.12
CA HIS A 248 9.54 17.52 -13.76
C HIS A 248 9.36 16.12 -13.18
N ASN A 249 9.97 15.10 -13.78
CA ASN A 249 9.75 13.69 -13.41
C ASN A 249 8.25 13.33 -13.24
N LEU A 250 7.43 13.80 -14.19
CA LEU A 250 5.96 13.65 -14.22
C LEU A 250 5.19 14.38 -13.08
N VAL A 251 5.87 15.13 -12.19
CA VAL A 251 5.24 15.98 -11.17
C VAL A 251 4.94 17.36 -11.76
N GLU A 252 3.74 17.88 -11.49
CA GLU A 252 3.33 19.22 -11.93
C GLU A 252 4.07 20.32 -11.15
N THR A 253 4.91 21.10 -11.83
CA THR A 253 5.72 22.19 -11.24
C THR A 253 5.22 23.59 -11.63
N GLY A 254 4.16 23.64 -12.42
CA GLY A 254 3.49 24.89 -12.75
C GLY A 254 2.38 24.70 -13.76
N ARG A 255 1.39 25.59 -13.68
CA ARG A 255 0.21 25.62 -14.53
C ARG A 255 -0.04 27.04 -15.03
N LEU A 256 -0.42 27.15 -16.30
CA LEU A 256 -0.88 28.37 -16.94
C LEU A 256 -2.24 28.09 -17.55
N VAL A 257 -3.23 28.93 -17.23
CA VAL A 257 -4.57 28.90 -17.85
C VAL A 257 -4.95 30.33 -18.19
N GLU A 258 -5.28 30.59 -19.45
CA GLU A 258 -5.77 31.87 -19.94
C GLU A 258 -6.95 31.66 -20.90
N VAL A 259 -7.92 32.57 -20.87
CA VAL A 259 -9.03 32.60 -21.83
C VAL A 259 -8.98 33.92 -22.57
N LEU A 260 -8.97 33.85 -23.90
CA LEU A 260 -8.78 34.99 -24.79
C LEU A 260 -9.81 34.98 -25.93
N GLU A 261 -10.20 36.17 -26.36
CA GLU A 261 -10.94 36.37 -27.60
C GLU A 261 -9.95 36.60 -28.75
N GLU A 262 -10.27 36.09 -29.94
CA GLU A 262 -9.53 36.36 -31.16
C GLU A 262 -9.44 37.89 -31.39
N GLY A 263 -8.24 38.40 -31.67
CA GLY A 263 -8.01 39.85 -31.80
C GLY A 263 -7.99 40.64 -30.48
N SER A 264 -8.04 39.99 -29.32
CA SER A 264 -7.94 40.66 -28.01
C SER A 264 -6.62 41.44 -27.86
N PRO A 265 -6.64 42.65 -27.26
CA PRO A 265 -5.41 43.39 -26.96
C PRO A 265 -4.51 42.67 -25.93
N ARG A 266 -5.04 41.68 -25.19
CA ARG A 266 -4.29 40.87 -24.22
C ARG A 266 -3.43 39.79 -24.88
N THR A 267 -3.65 39.48 -26.16
CA THR A 267 -2.98 38.40 -26.87
C THR A 267 -1.45 38.51 -26.81
N ALA A 268 -0.88 39.70 -26.98
CA ALA A 268 0.57 39.91 -26.91
C ALA A 268 1.15 39.61 -25.50
N ALA A 269 0.48 40.07 -24.45
CA ALA A 269 0.91 39.84 -23.07
C ALA A 269 0.81 38.36 -22.67
N VAL A 270 -0.24 37.67 -23.10
CA VAL A 270 -0.38 36.22 -22.87
C VAL A 270 0.63 35.43 -23.68
N LEU A 271 0.92 35.82 -24.93
CA LEU A 271 1.98 35.19 -25.72
C LEU A 271 3.34 35.30 -25.03
N GLU A 272 3.70 36.47 -24.49
CA GLU A 272 4.94 36.67 -23.73
C GLU A 272 4.98 35.81 -22.45
N LYS A 273 3.86 35.73 -21.73
CA LYS A 273 3.72 34.86 -20.55
C LYS A 273 3.87 33.39 -20.91
N MET A 274 3.23 32.94 -21.98
CA MET A 274 3.29 31.57 -22.48
C MET A 274 4.70 31.22 -22.97
N ALA A 275 5.34 32.11 -23.72
CA ALA A 275 6.71 31.93 -24.21
C ALA A 275 7.68 31.73 -23.04
N ARG A 276 7.62 32.58 -22.00
CA ARG A 276 8.41 32.42 -20.77
C ARG A 276 8.11 31.11 -20.03
N PHE A 277 6.85 30.68 -20.04
CA PHE A 277 6.43 29.45 -19.37
C PHE A 277 6.96 28.19 -20.06
N LEU A 278 7.01 28.18 -21.41
CA LEU A 278 7.43 27.05 -22.24
C LEU A 278 8.95 27.05 -22.56
N GLN A 279 9.65 28.16 -22.32
CA GLN A 279 11.04 28.34 -22.73
C GLN A 279 11.97 27.23 -22.19
N GLY A 280 12.79 26.67 -23.09
CA GLY A 280 13.79 25.65 -22.74
C GLY A 280 13.20 24.27 -22.48
N ARG A 281 11.95 24.00 -22.91
CA ARG A 281 11.24 22.75 -22.64
C ARG A 281 10.88 22.01 -23.92
N SER A 282 10.83 20.69 -23.83
CA SER A 282 10.19 19.87 -24.86
C SER A 282 8.68 19.96 -24.69
N ILE A 283 8.00 20.52 -25.69
CA ILE A 283 6.55 20.77 -25.65
C ILE A 283 5.83 19.58 -26.27
N PHE A 284 4.91 18.96 -25.53
CA PHE A 284 4.07 17.87 -26.01
C PHE A 284 2.62 18.35 -26.15
N THR A 285 1.96 17.88 -27.21
CA THR A 285 0.64 18.32 -27.64
C THR A 285 -0.19 17.14 -28.13
N TRP A 286 -1.52 17.31 -28.13
CA TRP A 286 -2.46 16.41 -28.81
C TRP A 286 -2.83 16.96 -30.18
N GLN A 287 -2.58 16.20 -31.26
CA GLN A 287 -2.87 16.60 -32.63
C GLN A 287 -2.17 17.93 -32.99
N LYS A 288 -0.84 17.89 -33.15
CA LYS A 288 0.03 19.05 -33.38
C LYS A 288 -0.51 20.00 -34.45
N ALA A 289 -1.06 19.46 -35.53
CA ALA A 289 -1.63 20.26 -36.62
C ALA A 289 -2.85 21.10 -36.18
N VAL A 290 -3.68 20.58 -35.27
CA VAL A 290 -4.82 21.33 -34.68
C VAL A 290 -4.30 22.44 -33.78
N GLN A 291 -3.35 22.13 -32.90
CA GLN A 291 -2.75 23.10 -31.99
C GLN A 291 -2.06 24.25 -32.73
N LYS A 292 -1.31 23.93 -33.80
CA LYS A 292 -0.66 24.94 -34.65
C LYS A 292 -1.66 25.86 -35.33
N ARG A 293 -2.78 25.33 -35.85
CA ARG A 293 -3.85 26.16 -36.42
C ARG A 293 -4.49 27.08 -35.38
N ALA A 294 -4.77 26.57 -34.18
CA ALA A 294 -5.34 27.36 -33.10
C ALA A 294 -4.38 28.46 -32.63
N ALA A 295 -3.08 28.16 -32.49
CA ALA A 295 -2.06 29.16 -32.16
C ALA A 295 -1.96 30.27 -33.23
N LEU A 296 -1.97 29.90 -34.51
CA LEU A 296 -1.94 30.86 -35.63
C LEU A 296 -3.17 31.77 -35.65
N ALA A 297 -4.36 31.22 -35.39
CA ALA A 297 -5.58 32.00 -35.32
C ALA A 297 -5.56 32.97 -34.13
N LEU A 298 -5.09 32.52 -32.96
CA LEU A 298 -5.09 33.32 -31.74
C LEU A 298 -3.99 34.39 -31.71
N PHE A 299 -2.77 34.04 -32.09
CA PHE A 299 -1.57 34.89 -31.94
C PHE A 299 -1.03 35.47 -33.26
N GLY A 300 -1.55 35.03 -34.41
CA GLY A 300 -1.13 35.48 -35.73
C GLY A 300 0.04 34.67 -36.34
N SER A 301 0.35 34.97 -37.60
CA SER A 301 1.33 34.21 -38.40
C SER A 301 2.80 34.32 -37.97
N GLY A 302 3.10 35.22 -37.03
CA GLY A 302 4.44 35.38 -36.47
C GLY A 302 4.79 34.36 -35.38
N VAL A 303 3.84 33.51 -34.99
CA VAL A 303 4.03 32.50 -33.94
C VAL A 303 4.16 31.11 -34.55
N ASP A 304 5.29 30.46 -34.28
CA ASP A 304 5.49 29.04 -34.54
C ASP A 304 5.89 28.34 -33.24
N ILE A 305 5.08 27.36 -32.83
CA ILE A 305 5.32 26.56 -31.62
C ILE A 305 5.73 25.18 -32.09
N GLU A 306 7.01 24.87 -31.97
CA GLU A 306 7.49 23.52 -32.26
C GLU A 306 7.15 22.60 -31.08
N SER A 307 6.43 21.52 -31.39
CA SER A 307 5.98 20.54 -30.41
C SER A 307 6.08 19.11 -30.93
N TYR A 308 6.04 18.16 -30.01
CA TYR A 308 5.87 16.74 -30.27
C TYR A 308 4.38 16.40 -30.19
N ASP A 309 3.90 15.61 -31.14
CA ASP A 309 2.55 15.06 -31.10
C ASP A 309 2.58 13.69 -30.41
N ILE A 310 1.77 13.50 -29.38
CA ILE A 310 1.66 12.21 -28.70
C ILE A 310 0.50 11.36 -29.24
N ALA A 311 -0.27 11.85 -30.22
CA ALA A 311 -1.51 11.21 -30.67
C ALA A 311 -1.28 9.81 -31.23
N ASP A 312 -0.35 9.65 -32.17
CA ASP A 312 -0.13 8.37 -32.84
C ASP A 312 0.31 7.27 -31.86
N GLU A 313 1.24 7.58 -30.96
CA GLU A 313 1.70 6.65 -29.93
C GLU A 313 0.59 6.31 -28.93
N THR A 314 -0.19 7.32 -28.51
CA THR A 314 -1.34 7.11 -27.63
C THR A 314 -2.38 6.22 -28.28
N ILE A 315 -2.71 6.45 -29.54
CA ILE A 315 -3.74 5.68 -30.28
C ILE A 315 -3.27 4.25 -30.53
N ALA A 316 -1.97 4.03 -30.76
CA ALA A 316 -1.41 2.69 -30.90
C ALA A 316 -1.61 1.85 -29.62
N ILE A 317 -1.55 2.48 -28.45
CA ILE A 317 -1.75 1.82 -27.15
C ILE A 317 -3.24 1.77 -26.76
N PHE A 318 -3.99 2.83 -27.09
CA PHE A 318 -5.38 3.04 -26.71
C PHE A 318 -6.24 3.40 -27.94
N PRO A 319 -6.61 2.42 -28.78
CA PRO A 319 -7.33 2.68 -30.03
C PRO A 319 -8.66 3.40 -29.86
N GLN A 320 -9.30 3.30 -28.68
CA GLN A 320 -10.54 3.99 -28.34
C GLN A 320 -10.45 5.51 -28.39
N PHE A 321 -9.24 6.07 -28.35
CA PHE A 321 -8.99 7.50 -28.42
C PHE A 321 -8.80 8.03 -29.85
N SER A 322 -8.87 7.15 -30.86
CA SER A 322 -8.74 7.55 -32.26
C SER A 322 -9.83 8.55 -32.67
N GLY A 323 -9.40 9.66 -33.30
CA GLY A 323 -10.29 10.71 -33.79
C GLY A 323 -10.98 11.56 -32.72
N LYS A 324 -10.62 11.39 -31.43
CA LYS A 324 -11.22 12.14 -30.32
C LYS A 324 -10.47 13.44 -30.02
N SER A 325 -11.21 14.45 -29.61
CA SER A 325 -10.68 15.68 -28.99
C SER A 325 -10.27 15.44 -27.54
N LEU A 326 -9.44 16.33 -26.97
CA LEU A 326 -9.07 16.25 -25.54
C LEU A 326 -10.29 16.39 -24.62
N CYS A 327 -11.28 17.19 -25.02
CA CYS A 327 -12.54 17.34 -24.28
C CYS A 327 -13.32 16.00 -24.21
N GLU A 328 -13.51 15.32 -25.34
CA GLU A 328 -14.12 13.99 -25.38
C GLU A 328 -13.30 12.95 -24.58
N MET A 329 -11.97 13.07 -24.60
CA MET A 329 -11.11 12.19 -23.82
C MET A 329 -11.25 12.41 -22.32
N ARG A 330 -11.39 13.67 -21.87
CA ARG A 330 -11.62 13.99 -20.47
C ARG A 330 -12.87 13.28 -19.94
N GLU A 331 -13.94 13.26 -20.74
CA GLU A 331 -15.17 12.54 -20.43
C GLU A 331 -14.97 11.02 -20.35
N LEU A 332 -14.26 10.44 -21.33
CA LEU A 332 -13.95 9.00 -21.37
C LEU A 332 -13.04 8.55 -20.22
N LEU A 333 -12.06 9.39 -19.85
CA LEU A 333 -11.15 9.18 -18.73
C LEU A 333 -11.81 9.49 -17.38
N LYS A 334 -13.06 9.99 -17.38
CA LYS A 334 -13.86 10.32 -16.20
C LYS A 334 -13.17 11.28 -15.23
N ILE A 335 -12.26 12.12 -15.71
CA ILE A 335 -11.44 13.01 -14.86
C ILE A 335 -12.35 13.92 -14.03
N ASP A 336 -13.40 14.45 -14.64
CA ASP A 336 -14.40 15.32 -13.98
C ASP A 336 -15.09 14.65 -12.78
N ARG A 337 -15.19 13.32 -12.75
CA ARG A 337 -15.86 12.60 -11.65
C ARG A 337 -15.09 12.75 -10.35
N TYR A 338 -13.76 12.78 -10.41
CA TYR A 338 -12.89 12.71 -9.24
C TYR A 338 -12.19 14.04 -8.93
N ALA A 339 -12.42 15.09 -9.72
CA ALA A 339 -11.87 16.41 -9.47
C ALA A 339 -12.65 17.19 -8.39
N SER A 340 -11.94 17.81 -7.44
CA SER A 340 -12.48 18.82 -6.52
C SER A 340 -12.51 20.23 -7.10
N GLY A 341 -11.74 20.50 -8.15
CA GLY A 341 -11.61 21.82 -8.79
C GLY A 341 -11.94 21.84 -10.28
N GLU A 342 -11.63 22.97 -10.92
CA GLU A 342 -11.78 23.12 -12.38
C GLU A 342 -10.74 22.27 -13.11
N VAL A 343 -11.20 21.43 -14.04
CA VAL A 343 -10.37 20.53 -14.85
C VAL A 343 -10.46 20.90 -16.33
N GLY A 344 -9.29 20.96 -16.97
CA GLY A 344 -9.13 21.38 -18.36
C GLY A 344 -8.87 20.24 -19.32
N ASP A 345 -8.74 20.57 -20.61
CA ASP A 345 -8.27 19.64 -21.64
C ASP A 345 -6.82 19.22 -21.36
N ILE A 346 -6.06 20.12 -20.73
CA ILE A 346 -4.68 19.86 -20.33
C ILE A 346 -4.55 18.73 -19.30
N ASP A 347 -5.57 18.49 -18.48
CA ASP A 347 -5.56 17.39 -17.50
C ASP A 347 -5.74 16.03 -18.18
N ALA A 348 -6.56 15.96 -19.24
CA ALA A 348 -6.62 14.77 -20.09
C ALA A 348 -5.26 14.52 -20.78
N LEU A 349 -4.64 15.57 -21.33
CA LEU A 349 -3.31 15.47 -21.94
C LEU A 349 -2.26 15.00 -20.92
N LYS A 350 -2.29 15.50 -19.68
CA LYS A 350 -1.42 15.03 -18.59
C LYS A 350 -1.62 13.55 -18.30
N THR A 351 -2.86 13.10 -18.12
CA THR A 351 -3.15 11.68 -17.87
C THR A 351 -2.65 10.78 -18.99
N LEU A 352 -2.82 11.18 -20.26
CA LEU A 352 -2.33 10.42 -21.41
C LEU A 352 -0.80 10.40 -21.46
N PHE A 353 -0.15 11.55 -21.24
CA PHE A 353 1.30 11.65 -21.20
C PHE A 353 1.91 10.75 -20.10
N ILE A 354 1.33 10.76 -18.90
CA ILE A 354 1.75 9.87 -17.80
C ILE A 354 1.52 8.40 -18.19
N SER A 355 0.39 8.07 -18.83
CA SER A 355 0.10 6.71 -19.30
C SER A 355 1.14 6.22 -20.30
N LEU A 356 1.57 7.08 -21.23
CA LEU A 356 2.64 6.79 -22.19
C LEU A 356 3.98 6.57 -21.49
N ALA A 357 4.35 7.46 -20.58
CA ALA A 357 5.59 7.35 -19.82
C ALA A 357 5.65 6.02 -19.03
N GLN A 358 4.55 5.63 -18.38
CA GLN A 358 4.42 4.36 -17.68
C GLN A 358 4.46 3.14 -18.61
N ARG A 359 4.00 3.28 -19.86
CA ARG A 359 4.11 2.21 -20.85
C ARG A 359 5.56 2.05 -21.30
N ARG A 360 6.28 3.16 -21.55
CA ARG A 360 7.70 3.16 -21.93
C ARG A 360 8.59 2.61 -20.82
N SER A 361 8.27 2.86 -19.57
CA SER A 361 9.03 2.34 -18.42
C SER A 361 8.86 0.83 -18.23
N GLY A 362 7.85 0.22 -18.87
CA GLY A 362 7.55 -1.19 -18.69
C GLY A 362 6.84 -1.48 -17.37
N SER A 363 6.25 -0.48 -16.70
CA SER A 363 5.48 -0.72 -15.46
C SER A 363 4.27 -1.64 -15.66
N GLN A 364 3.75 -1.73 -16.90
CA GLN A 364 2.68 -2.66 -17.30
C GLN A 364 3.22 -3.90 -18.06
N SER A 365 4.52 -4.19 -17.94
CA SER A 365 5.12 -5.42 -18.46
C SER A 365 4.86 -6.61 -17.51
N GLU A 366 5.16 -7.82 -17.96
CA GLU A 366 5.14 -9.02 -17.12
C GLU A 366 6.01 -8.84 -15.85
N GLN A 367 7.17 -8.19 -15.99
CA GLN A 367 8.04 -7.88 -14.87
C GLN A 367 7.40 -6.84 -13.92
N GLY A 368 6.79 -5.78 -14.46
CA GLY A 368 6.10 -4.77 -13.66
C GLY A 368 4.94 -5.34 -12.83
N GLU A 369 4.18 -6.26 -13.41
CA GLU A 369 3.15 -7.03 -12.70
C GLU A 369 3.77 -7.96 -11.64
N ALA A 370 4.89 -8.63 -11.92
CA ALA A 370 5.58 -9.49 -10.96
C ALA A 370 6.08 -8.72 -9.71
N LEU A 371 6.57 -7.49 -9.89
CA LEU A 371 6.94 -6.59 -8.79
C LEU A 371 5.72 -6.12 -8.01
N LEU A 372 4.60 -5.83 -8.68
CA LEU A 372 3.34 -5.47 -8.04
C LEU A 372 2.79 -6.60 -7.14
N GLN A 373 2.96 -7.86 -7.55
CA GLN A 373 2.58 -9.02 -6.72
C GLN A 373 3.37 -9.04 -5.40
N LEU A 374 4.66 -8.70 -5.42
CA LEU A 374 5.47 -8.61 -4.19
C LEU A 374 5.00 -7.47 -3.30
N ALA A 375 4.82 -6.27 -3.86
CA ALA A 375 4.28 -5.12 -3.14
C ALA A 375 2.94 -5.44 -2.46
N THR A 376 2.09 -6.21 -3.14
CA THR A 376 0.80 -6.67 -2.61
C THR A 376 0.93 -7.63 -1.45
N LEU A 377 1.87 -8.59 -1.53
CA LEU A 377 2.12 -9.54 -0.45
C LEU A 377 2.61 -8.81 0.81
N GLY A 378 3.57 -7.88 0.68
CA GLY A 378 4.06 -7.07 1.80
C GLY A 378 2.97 -6.20 2.41
N THR A 379 2.23 -5.46 1.58
CA THR A 379 1.10 -4.61 2.02
C THR A 379 0.03 -5.39 2.80
N ILE A 380 -0.31 -6.60 2.35
CA ILE A 380 -1.26 -7.46 3.08
C ILE A 380 -0.63 -8.05 4.35
N ALA A 381 0.64 -8.45 4.29
CA ALA A 381 1.32 -9.11 5.40
C ALA A 381 1.54 -8.18 6.59
N ASP A 382 1.87 -6.92 6.34
CA ASP A 382 2.06 -5.91 7.38
C ASP A 382 0.75 -5.20 7.79
N LEU A 383 -0.40 -5.70 7.30
CA LEU A 383 -1.72 -5.20 7.67
C LEU A 383 -1.88 -3.69 7.42
N MET A 384 -1.32 -3.19 6.32
CA MET A 384 -1.45 -1.77 5.98
C MET A 384 -2.92 -1.39 5.71
N PRO A 385 -3.34 -0.16 6.11
CA PRO A 385 -4.64 0.38 5.76
C PRO A 385 -4.93 0.24 4.25
N LEU A 386 -6.04 -0.42 3.93
CA LEU A 386 -6.52 -0.55 2.55
C LEU A 386 -7.35 0.68 2.16
N LEU A 387 -6.66 1.82 2.19
CA LEU A 387 -7.10 3.15 1.77
C LEU A 387 -6.19 3.65 0.65
N ASP A 388 -6.62 4.71 -0.04
CA ASP A 388 -5.82 5.38 -1.08
C ASP A 388 -5.18 4.37 -2.07
N GLU A 389 -3.92 4.56 -2.43
CA GLU A 389 -3.22 3.76 -3.41
C GLU A 389 -2.90 2.32 -2.97
N ASN A 390 -2.84 2.03 -1.68
CA ASN A 390 -2.74 0.63 -1.20
C ASN A 390 -3.93 -0.20 -1.70
N ARG A 391 -5.12 0.40 -1.84
CA ARG A 391 -6.28 -0.29 -2.43
C ARG A 391 -5.99 -0.72 -3.86
N ILE A 392 -5.41 0.17 -4.67
CA ILE A 392 -5.10 -0.13 -6.06
C ILE A 392 -3.97 -1.16 -6.15
N ILE A 393 -2.91 -1.00 -5.35
CA ILE A 393 -1.80 -1.95 -5.27
C ILE A 393 -2.34 -3.35 -4.99
N VAL A 394 -3.09 -3.49 -3.89
CA VAL A 394 -3.60 -4.79 -3.46
C VAL A 394 -4.65 -5.33 -4.44
N ARG A 395 -5.60 -4.51 -4.91
CA ARG A 395 -6.64 -4.99 -5.84
C ARG A 395 -6.02 -5.51 -7.14
N ARG A 396 -5.14 -4.73 -7.76
CA ARG A 396 -4.44 -5.13 -8.99
C ARG A 396 -3.50 -6.29 -8.76
N GLY A 397 -2.76 -6.32 -7.66
CA GLY A 397 -1.88 -7.42 -7.37
C GLY A 397 -2.61 -8.71 -7.09
N VAL A 398 -3.75 -8.70 -6.39
CA VAL A 398 -4.59 -9.90 -6.22
C VAL A 398 -5.09 -10.41 -7.58
N GLU A 399 -5.54 -9.52 -8.46
CA GLU A 399 -5.92 -9.87 -9.84
C GLU A 399 -4.74 -10.45 -10.64
N ALA A 400 -3.54 -9.88 -10.48
CA ALA A 400 -2.31 -10.36 -11.11
C ALA A 400 -1.90 -11.75 -10.58
N ILE A 401 -1.96 -11.97 -9.27
CA ILE A 401 -1.70 -13.26 -8.62
C ILE A 401 -2.72 -14.31 -9.09
N ALA A 402 -4.01 -13.96 -9.17
CA ALA A 402 -5.06 -14.89 -9.57
C ALA A 402 -4.98 -15.28 -11.06
N SER A 403 -4.46 -14.39 -11.91
CA SER A 403 -4.39 -14.59 -13.35
C SER A 403 -3.06 -15.21 -13.82
N SER A 404 -1.93 -14.70 -13.32
CA SER A 404 -0.58 -15.12 -13.68
C SER A 404 0.36 -14.98 -12.48
N PRO A 405 0.25 -15.89 -11.48
CA PRO A 405 1.08 -15.81 -10.29
C PRO A 405 2.55 -16.03 -10.64
N ARG A 406 3.44 -15.27 -10.00
CA ARG A 406 4.88 -15.53 -10.05
C ARG A 406 5.19 -16.97 -9.62
N LYS A 407 6.24 -17.56 -10.20
CA LYS A 407 6.50 -19.01 -10.12
C LYS A 407 6.49 -19.57 -8.70
N GLY A 408 7.19 -18.92 -7.75
CA GLY A 408 7.20 -19.33 -6.34
C GLY A 408 5.84 -19.27 -5.66
N LEU A 409 5.07 -18.21 -5.96
CA LEU A 409 3.72 -18.03 -5.42
C LEU A 409 2.73 -19.04 -6.02
N ALA A 410 2.89 -19.39 -7.29
CA ALA A 410 2.08 -20.41 -7.94
C ALA A 410 2.17 -21.77 -7.22
N GLU A 411 3.38 -22.14 -6.78
CA GLU A 411 3.62 -23.35 -5.99
C GLU A 411 2.94 -23.29 -4.60
N LEU A 412 2.98 -22.13 -3.93
CA LEU A 412 2.29 -21.92 -2.65
C LEU A 412 0.77 -22.01 -2.78
N LEU A 413 0.19 -21.33 -3.78
CA LEU A 413 -1.25 -21.36 -4.04
C LEU A 413 -1.71 -22.80 -4.26
N LYS A 414 -0.98 -23.55 -5.08
CA LYS A 414 -1.24 -24.97 -5.33
C LYS A 414 -1.14 -25.81 -4.05
N ALA A 415 -0.12 -25.58 -3.22
CA ALA A 415 0.07 -26.29 -1.96
C ALA A 415 -1.04 -26.02 -0.94
N GLN A 416 -1.64 -24.81 -0.95
CA GLN A 416 -2.80 -24.47 -0.12
C GLN A 416 -4.14 -24.87 -0.73
N GLY A 417 -4.16 -25.42 -1.95
CA GLY A 417 -5.40 -25.73 -2.66
C GLY A 417 -6.20 -24.49 -3.05
N LEU A 418 -5.54 -23.34 -3.18
CA LEU A 418 -6.14 -22.09 -3.61
C LEU A 418 -6.23 -22.04 -5.14
N GLY A 419 -7.39 -21.59 -5.61
CA GLY A 419 -7.72 -21.52 -7.04
C GLY A 419 -7.70 -20.09 -7.58
N ARG A 420 -8.42 -19.88 -8.70
CA ARG A 420 -8.50 -18.58 -9.39
C ARG A 420 -9.36 -17.54 -8.66
N THR A 421 -10.25 -17.97 -7.77
CA THR A 421 -11.01 -17.06 -6.89
C THR A 421 -10.19 -16.80 -5.65
N LEU A 422 -9.44 -15.71 -5.66
CA LEU A 422 -8.53 -15.29 -4.61
C LEU A 422 -8.93 -13.89 -4.15
N SER A 423 -9.02 -13.66 -2.85
CA SER A 423 -9.17 -12.34 -2.26
C SER A 423 -7.95 -12.01 -1.38
N SER A 424 -7.87 -10.75 -0.96
CA SER A 424 -6.90 -10.31 0.05
C SER A 424 -7.01 -11.12 1.35
N THR A 425 -8.20 -11.62 1.69
CA THR A 425 -8.43 -12.41 2.91
C THR A 425 -7.76 -13.78 2.82
N GLU A 426 -7.90 -14.51 1.71
CA GLU A 426 -7.21 -15.81 1.57
C GLU A 426 -5.69 -15.64 1.58
N ILE A 427 -5.16 -14.60 0.94
CA ILE A 427 -3.72 -14.30 0.96
C ILE A 427 -3.26 -14.04 2.40
N ALA A 428 -3.94 -13.16 3.12
CA ALA A 428 -3.61 -12.81 4.51
C ALA A 428 -3.64 -14.02 5.47
N TRP A 429 -4.56 -14.96 5.27
CA TRP A 429 -4.74 -16.09 6.20
C TRP A 429 -4.00 -17.36 5.81
N GLN A 430 -3.70 -17.56 4.53
CA GLN A 430 -3.16 -18.83 4.02
C GLN A 430 -1.77 -18.69 3.38
N ILE A 431 -1.43 -17.53 2.84
CA ILE A 431 -0.15 -17.31 2.15
C ILE A 431 0.85 -16.58 3.05
N THR A 432 0.50 -15.39 3.56
CA THR A 432 1.44 -14.62 4.40
C THR A 432 1.93 -15.38 5.64
N PRO A 433 1.13 -16.25 6.32
CA PRO A 433 1.65 -17.00 7.47
C PRO A 433 2.68 -18.08 7.11
N LEU A 434 2.69 -18.56 5.86
CA LEU A 434 3.70 -19.50 5.38
C LEU A 434 5.03 -18.79 5.15
N LEU A 435 5.00 -17.64 4.48
CA LEU A 435 6.19 -16.82 4.23
C LEU A 435 6.80 -16.35 5.56
N ASN A 436 5.96 -15.80 6.45
CA ASN A 436 6.36 -15.40 7.80
C ASN A 436 6.89 -16.55 8.65
N ALA A 437 6.58 -17.82 8.34
CA ALA A 437 7.11 -18.92 9.13
C ALA A 437 8.64 -19.02 9.05
N ALA A 438 9.22 -18.66 7.90
CA ALA A 438 10.66 -18.67 7.66
C ALA A 438 11.41 -17.72 8.61
N GLY A 439 11.01 -16.45 8.65
CA GLY A 439 11.57 -15.45 9.57
C GLY A 439 11.40 -15.84 11.03
N ARG A 440 10.21 -16.36 11.41
CA ARG A 440 9.92 -16.75 12.80
C ARG A 440 10.76 -17.92 13.34
N ILE A 441 11.32 -18.75 12.45
CA ILE A 441 12.25 -19.81 12.84
C ILE A 441 13.72 -19.41 12.62
N GLY A 442 13.99 -18.15 12.25
CA GLY A 442 15.32 -17.60 12.04
C GLY A 442 15.96 -17.96 10.71
N LYS A 443 15.16 -18.35 9.70
CA LYS A 443 15.62 -18.72 8.35
C LYS A 443 14.86 -18.01 7.22
N PRO A 444 14.78 -16.66 7.24
CA PRO A 444 14.02 -15.89 6.25
C PRO A 444 14.49 -16.10 4.79
N GLU A 445 15.74 -16.52 4.57
CA GLU A 445 16.29 -16.83 3.26
C GLU A 445 15.45 -17.85 2.48
N ILE A 446 14.75 -18.75 3.18
CA ILE A 446 13.87 -19.75 2.55
C ILE A 446 12.76 -19.07 1.74
N ALA A 447 12.20 -17.98 2.26
CA ALA A 447 11.11 -17.27 1.59
C ALA A 447 11.63 -16.45 0.39
N LEU A 448 12.81 -15.83 0.52
CA LEU A 448 13.51 -15.17 -0.59
C LEU A 448 13.82 -16.15 -1.73
N GLU A 449 14.40 -17.31 -1.40
CA GLU A 449 14.71 -18.36 -2.36
C GLU A 449 13.46 -18.84 -3.10
N LEU A 450 12.34 -19.03 -2.39
CA LEU A 450 11.10 -19.44 -3.02
C LEU A 450 10.56 -18.39 -3.99
N LEU A 451 10.56 -17.12 -3.58
CA LEU A 451 10.00 -16.03 -4.37
C LEU A 451 10.87 -15.67 -5.59
N GLY A 452 12.20 -15.80 -5.47
CA GLY A 452 13.18 -15.45 -6.51
C GLY A 452 13.66 -16.62 -7.40
N ALA A 453 13.40 -17.89 -7.07
CA ALA A 453 13.96 -19.01 -7.82
C ALA A 453 13.32 -19.24 -9.21
N ASP A 454 14.14 -19.18 -10.24
CA ASP A 454 13.76 -19.55 -11.62
C ASP A 454 13.83 -21.05 -11.91
N ASP A 455 14.71 -21.78 -11.23
CA ASP A 455 14.86 -23.21 -11.39
C ASP A 455 13.72 -24.00 -10.69
N PRO A 456 13.01 -24.90 -11.39
CA PRO A 456 11.94 -25.69 -10.79
C PRO A 456 12.37 -26.59 -9.63
N VAL A 457 13.60 -27.12 -9.64
CA VAL A 457 14.09 -28.00 -8.58
C VAL A 457 14.39 -27.20 -7.32
N ALA A 458 15.06 -26.05 -7.47
CA ALA A 458 15.29 -25.10 -6.38
C ALA A 458 13.97 -24.63 -5.77
N ARG A 459 12.97 -24.25 -6.58
CA ARG A 459 11.64 -23.86 -6.09
C ARG A 459 10.94 -24.97 -5.32
N ALA A 460 10.94 -26.19 -5.82
CA ALA A 460 10.29 -27.31 -5.16
C ALA A 460 10.91 -27.57 -3.77
N LYS A 461 12.24 -27.47 -3.67
CA LYS A 461 12.97 -27.57 -2.40
C LYS A 461 12.65 -26.40 -1.45
N ALA A 462 12.63 -25.17 -1.96
CA ALA A 462 12.27 -24.00 -1.16
C ALA A 462 10.82 -24.09 -0.63
N LEU A 463 9.88 -24.61 -1.44
CA LEU A 463 8.51 -24.88 -1.00
C LEU A 463 8.46 -25.91 0.14
N GLU A 464 9.18 -27.02 0.02
CA GLU A 464 9.27 -28.04 1.08
C GLU A 464 9.80 -27.43 2.38
N ASN A 465 10.85 -26.61 2.27
CA ASN A 465 11.44 -25.90 3.40
C ASN A 465 10.44 -24.91 4.05
N ILE A 466 9.65 -24.17 3.27
CA ILE A 466 8.60 -23.27 3.81
C ILE A 466 7.54 -24.05 4.56
N VAL A 467 7.08 -25.17 4.00
CA VAL A 467 6.06 -26.02 4.67
C VAL A 467 6.62 -26.59 5.97
N GLN A 468 7.87 -27.05 5.96
CA GLN A 468 8.55 -27.51 7.16
C GLN A 468 8.68 -26.40 8.19
N ALA A 469 9.12 -25.20 7.80
CA ALA A 469 9.24 -24.05 8.69
C ALA A 469 7.91 -23.70 9.37
N ASN A 470 6.80 -23.73 8.61
CA ASN A 470 5.47 -23.51 9.17
C ASN A 470 5.06 -24.58 10.20
N ASN A 471 5.39 -25.85 9.93
CA ASN A 471 5.12 -26.95 10.86
C ASN A 471 5.97 -26.83 12.12
N GLU A 472 7.26 -26.51 11.99
CA GLU A 472 8.18 -26.26 13.11
C GLU A 472 7.69 -25.09 13.98
N ARG A 473 7.31 -23.97 13.36
CA ARG A 473 6.71 -22.83 14.05
C ARG A 473 5.44 -23.24 14.83
N LYS A 474 4.54 -24.01 14.23
CA LYS A 474 3.31 -24.50 14.91
C LYS A 474 3.63 -25.42 16.09
N LYS A 475 4.61 -26.32 15.92
CA LYS A 475 5.08 -27.23 16.96
C LYS A 475 5.68 -26.44 18.13
N MET A 476 6.62 -25.54 17.84
CA MET A 476 7.25 -24.66 18.84
C MET A 476 6.21 -23.84 19.61
N GLY A 477 5.27 -23.22 18.89
CA GLY A 477 4.19 -22.47 19.53
C GLY A 477 3.27 -23.32 20.39
N SER A 478 3.15 -24.63 20.12
CA SER A 478 2.35 -25.54 20.95
C SER A 478 3.12 -26.02 22.18
N GLU A 479 4.38 -26.40 22.03
CA GLU A 479 5.25 -26.82 23.14
C GLU A 479 5.46 -25.69 24.15
N VAL A 480 5.79 -24.49 23.67
CA VAL A 480 5.96 -23.31 24.54
C VAL A 480 4.64 -22.92 25.19
N TRP A 481 3.51 -23.02 24.47
CA TRP A 481 2.19 -22.75 25.03
C TRP A 481 1.90 -23.62 26.26
N GLU A 482 2.11 -24.93 26.18
CA GLU A 482 1.88 -25.83 27.32
C GLU A 482 2.76 -25.46 28.52
N ALA A 483 4.01 -25.03 28.28
CA ALA A 483 4.93 -24.61 29.34
C ALA A 483 4.51 -23.29 30.01
N ILE A 484 3.98 -22.32 29.24
CA ILE A 484 3.64 -20.98 29.76
C ILE A 484 2.17 -20.82 30.15
N TYR A 485 1.30 -21.78 29.84
CA TYR A 485 -0.14 -21.69 30.12
C TYR A 485 -0.44 -21.59 31.62
N ALA A 486 0.17 -22.44 32.44
CA ALA A 486 -0.04 -22.40 33.89
C ALA A 486 0.47 -21.09 34.52
N PRO A 487 1.71 -20.62 34.24
CA PRO A 487 2.15 -19.29 34.67
C PRO A 487 1.27 -18.13 34.19
N ALA A 488 0.79 -18.18 32.94
CA ALA A 488 -0.10 -17.15 32.40
C ALA A 488 -1.46 -17.14 33.11
N ARG A 489 -2.01 -18.31 33.43
CA ARG A 489 -3.25 -18.43 34.20
C ARG A 489 -3.11 -17.92 35.63
N GLU A 490 -2.01 -18.24 36.31
CA GLU A 490 -1.72 -17.72 37.64
C GLU A 490 -1.58 -16.19 37.61
N ASN A 491 -0.90 -15.64 36.60
CA ASN A 491 -0.79 -14.20 36.38
C ASN A 491 -2.16 -13.56 36.14
N PHE A 492 -3.01 -14.16 35.31
CA PHE A 492 -4.37 -13.71 35.06
C PHE A 492 -5.20 -13.62 36.35
N GLU A 493 -5.17 -14.68 37.16
CA GLU A 493 -5.87 -14.76 38.44
C GLU A 493 -5.33 -13.72 39.45
N LYS A 494 -4.01 -13.49 39.48
CA LYS A 494 -3.36 -12.47 40.31
C LYS A 494 -3.74 -11.03 39.93
N ASN A 495 -4.08 -10.80 38.66
CA ASN A 495 -4.42 -9.49 38.11
C ASN A 495 -5.94 -9.30 37.97
N ASP A 496 -6.72 -9.87 38.89
CA ASP A 496 -8.19 -9.78 38.94
C ASP A 496 -8.88 -10.16 37.62
N ASN A 497 -8.30 -11.08 36.84
CA ASN A 497 -8.80 -11.53 35.55
C ASN A 497 -8.87 -10.41 34.48
N ARG A 498 -8.00 -9.40 34.55
CA ARG A 498 -8.07 -8.21 33.66
C ARG A 498 -7.07 -8.20 32.53
N PHE A 499 -5.92 -8.84 32.70
CA PHE A 499 -4.88 -8.92 31.68
C PHE A 499 -3.92 -10.09 31.99
N ILE A 500 -3.06 -10.39 31.01
CA ILE A 500 -1.99 -11.37 31.14
C ILE A 500 -0.66 -10.68 30.84
N LEU A 501 0.33 -10.93 31.68
CA LEU A 501 1.72 -10.54 31.47
C LEU A 501 2.61 -11.73 31.82
N VAL A 502 3.22 -12.35 30.81
CA VAL A 502 4.09 -13.52 30.99
C VAL A 502 5.40 -13.33 30.22
N GLY A 503 6.52 -13.61 30.87
CA GLY A 503 7.85 -13.59 30.29
C GLY A 503 8.59 -14.89 30.59
N SER A 504 9.36 -15.41 29.64
CA SER A 504 10.12 -16.65 29.83
C SER A 504 11.30 -16.76 28.86
N PRO A 505 12.44 -17.33 29.30
CA PRO A 505 13.54 -17.71 28.39
C PRO A 505 13.18 -18.88 27.46
N LEU A 506 12.07 -19.58 27.70
CA LEU A 506 11.57 -20.63 26.79
C LEU A 506 10.89 -20.04 25.54
N ILE A 507 10.48 -18.77 25.60
CA ILE A 507 9.81 -18.10 24.50
C ILE A 507 10.87 -17.54 23.56
N LYS A 508 10.78 -17.91 22.27
CA LYS A 508 11.58 -17.27 21.22
C LYS A 508 10.92 -16.01 20.70
N SER A 509 11.73 -15.03 20.32
CA SER A 509 11.29 -13.72 19.82
C SER A 509 10.26 -13.86 18.69
N GLY A 510 10.52 -14.73 17.71
CA GLY A 510 9.66 -14.99 16.54
C GLY A 510 8.25 -15.56 16.83
N ILE A 511 7.97 -16.05 18.04
CA ILE A 511 6.64 -16.61 18.40
C ILE A 511 5.90 -15.80 19.48
N THR A 512 6.48 -14.71 20.00
CA THR A 512 5.86 -13.86 21.04
C THR A 512 4.46 -13.36 20.63
N GLY A 513 4.32 -12.78 19.43
CA GLY A 513 3.04 -12.28 18.92
C GLY A 513 1.99 -13.36 18.69
N LEU A 514 2.41 -14.58 18.30
CA LEU A 514 1.51 -15.73 18.13
C LEU A 514 0.95 -16.17 19.50
N LEU A 515 1.82 -16.27 20.50
CA LEU A 515 1.43 -16.63 21.86
C LEU A 515 0.54 -15.55 22.48
N ALA A 516 0.86 -14.27 22.31
CA ALA A 516 0.03 -13.15 22.80
C ALA A 516 -1.37 -13.18 22.16
N SER A 517 -1.47 -13.43 20.85
CA SER A 517 -2.76 -13.55 20.16
C SER A 517 -3.55 -14.76 20.65
N ARG A 518 -2.88 -15.89 20.92
CA ARG A 518 -3.50 -17.09 21.49
C ARG A 518 -3.98 -16.86 22.93
N MET A 519 -3.25 -16.10 23.74
CA MET A 519 -3.65 -15.67 25.08
C MET A 519 -4.92 -14.82 25.02
N VAL A 520 -4.93 -13.77 24.18
CA VAL A 520 -6.12 -12.93 23.91
C VAL A 520 -7.31 -13.79 23.49
N GLY A 521 -7.12 -14.72 22.55
CA GLY A 521 -8.17 -15.61 22.07
C GLY A 521 -8.75 -16.52 23.15
N THR A 522 -7.93 -16.97 24.10
CA THR A 522 -8.27 -17.91 25.17
C THR A 522 -8.91 -17.21 26.37
N PHE A 523 -8.30 -16.13 26.86
CA PHE A 523 -8.70 -15.46 28.09
C PHE A 523 -9.57 -14.22 27.86
N LYS A 524 -9.71 -13.76 26.61
CA LYS A 524 -10.52 -12.59 26.22
C LYS A 524 -10.13 -11.29 26.94
N VAL A 525 -8.86 -11.16 27.28
CA VAL A 525 -8.25 -9.97 27.91
C VAL A 525 -6.96 -9.57 27.18
N PRO A 526 -6.46 -8.33 27.34
CA PRO A 526 -5.14 -7.95 26.86
C PRO A 526 -4.04 -8.88 27.36
N ALA A 527 -3.09 -9.21 26.49
CA ALA A 527 -1.99 -10.10 26.79
C ALA A 527 -0.64 -9.51 26.33
N ILE A 528 0.33 -9.57 27.22
CA ILE A 528 1.73 -9.22 26.99
C ILE A 528 2.55 -10.50 27.14
N VAL A 529 3.30 -10.87 26.10
CA VAL A 529 4.17 -12.05 26.09
C VAL A 529 5.59 -11.62 25.75
N ALA A 530 6.56 -12.01 26.58
CA ALA A 530 7.96 -11.60 26.45
C ALA A 530 8.94 -12.79 26.35
N ALA A 531 9.82 -12.72 25.38
CA ALA A 531 10.97 -13.60 25.17
C ALA A 531 12.20 -13.01 25.87
N PHE A 532 12.88 -13.80 26.70
CA PHE A 532 14.12 -13.38 27.35
C PHE A 532 15.29 -13.93 26.53
N LYS A 533 16.11 -13.02 25.96
CA LYS A 533 17.25 -13.39 25.12
C LYS A 533 18.49 -13.69 25.95
N GLU A 534 19.42 -14.42 25.35
CA GLU A 534 20.69 -14.82 25.98
C GLU A 534 21.63 -13.62 26.21
N ASP A 535 21.52 -12.58 25.38
CA ASP A 535 22.26 -11.31 25.50
C ASP A 535 21.77 -10.41 26.65
N GLY A 536 20.75 -10.86 27.40
CA GLY A 536 20.15 -10.12 28.51
C GLY A 536 19.09 -9.11 28.08
N SER A 537 18.76 -9.01 26.79
CA SER A 537 17.63 -8.22 26.31
C SER A 537 16.31 -9.00 26.38
N ILE A 538 15.19 -8.29 26.27
CA ILE A 538 13.85 -8.83 26.23
C ILE A 538 13.16 -8.33 24.98
N VAL A 539 12.50 -9.22 24.25
CA VAL A 539 11.61 -8.87 23.14
C VAL A 539 10.19 -9.28 23.49
N GLY A 540 9.25 -8.35 23.44
CA GLY A 540 7.86 -8.56 23.83
C GLY A 540 6.86 -8.21 22.75
N SER A 541 5.71 -8.88 22.80
CA SER A 541 4.54 -8.58 22.01
C SER A 541 3.34 -8.29 22.91
N ILE A 542 2.61 -7.25 22.57
CA ILE A 542 1.35 -6.83 23.19
C ILE A 542 0.22 -7.10 22.20
N ARG A 543 -0.86 -7.71 22.66
CA ARG A 543 -2.11 -7.90 21.90
C ARG A 543 -3.28 -7.58 22.80
N THR A 544 -4.28 -6.88 22.28
CA THR A 544 -5.48 -6.54 23.06
C THR A 544 -6.66 -7.41 22.70
N ALA A 545 -7.45 -7.74 23.72
CA ALA A 545 -8.85 -8.12 23.54
C ALA A 545 -9.67 -6.88 23.89
N ASN A 546 -10.63 -6.49 23.05
CA ASN A 546 -11.50 -5.31 23.21
C ASN A 546 -10.76 -3.97 22.98
N ASN A 547 -11.50 -2.85 22.94
CA ASN A 547 -11.05 -1.50 22.57
C ASN A 547 -10.03 -0.84 23.54
N PHE A 548 -9.12 -1.61 24.14
CA PHE A 548 -8.01 -1.08 24.91
C PHE A 548 -6.99 -0.42 23.98
N ARG A 549 -6.64 0.84 24.25
CA ARG A 549 -5.64 1.57 23.46
C ARG A 549 -4.23 1.31 24.00
N ILE A 550 -3.42 0.56 23.24
CA ILE A 550 -2.02 0.22 23.60
C ILE A 550 -1.12 1.46 23.61
N SER A 551 -1.44 2.48 22.79
CA SER A 551 -0.65 3.72 22.69
C SER A 551 -0.34 4.36 24.05
N GLY A 552 -1.31 4.38 24.97
CA GLY A 552 -1.11 4.90 26.34
C GLY A 552 -0.13 4.06 27.18
N LEU A 553 -0.15 2.73 27.02
CA LEU A 553 0.77 1.82 27.70
C LEU A 553 2.20 1.98 27.20
N LEU A 554 2.39 2.04 25.88
CA LEU A 554 3.71 2.20 25.27
C LEU A 554 4.33 3.54 25.65
N ALA A 555 3.56 4.63 25.54
CA ALA A 555 4.03 5.96 25.92
C ALA A 555 4.46 6.03 27.40
N ALA A 556 3.71 5.38 28.30
CA ALA A 556 4.06 5.33 29.72
C ALA A 556 5.31 4.50 30.03
N CYS A 557 5.72 3.62 29.11
CA CYS A 557 6.88 2.75 29.26
C CYS A 557 8.02 3.10 28.31
N ALA A 558 7.93 4.22 27.56
CA ALA A 558 8.87 4.58 26.50
C ALA A 558 10.33 4.57 26.97
N ASP A 559 10.61 5.13 28.16
CA ASP A 559 11.95 5.18 28.75
C ASP A 559 12.54 3.81 29.12
N LEU A 560 11.74 2.74 29.07
CA LEU A 560 12.21 1.38 29.35
C LEU A 560 12.67 0.64 28.11
N PHE A 561 12.23 1.09 26.93
CA PHE A 561 12.43 0.38 25.68
C PHE A 561 13.74 0.78 25.00
N ILE A 562 14.36 -0.19 24.33
CA ILE A 562 15.37 0.07 23.29
C ILE A 562 14.64 0.49 22.02
N ASP A 563 13.61 -0.28 21.66
CA ASP A 563 12.77 -0.06 20.48
C ASP A 563 11.32 -0.46 20.82
N TYR A 564 10.32 0.25 20.29
CA TYR A 564 8.92 -0.13 20.38
C TYR A 564 8.09 0.47 19.25
N GLY A 565 7.04 -0.25 18.85
CA GLY A 565 6.18 0.17 17.76
C GLY A 565 4.89 -0.65 17.66
N GLY A 566 3.88 -0.10 16.98
CA GLY A 566 2.62 -0.80 16.70
C GLY A 566 1.39 0.10 16.71
N HIS A 567 0.23 -0.55 16.72
CA HIS A 567 -1.09 0.06 16.70
C HIS A 567 -1.87 -0.28 17.99
N ASP A 568 -3.04 0.33 18.19
CA ASP A 568 -3.85 0.10 19.41
C ASP A 568 -4.32 -1.37 19.57
N ALA A 569 -4.28 -2.19 18.51
CA ALA A 569 -4.62 -3.62 18.57
C ALA A 569 -3.40 -4.54 18.85
N ALA A 570 -2.20 -4.10 18.47
CA ALA A 570 -1.00 -4.91 18.47
C ALA A 570 0.26 -4.05 18.55
N ALA A 571 1.18 -4.38 19.43
CA ALA A 571 2.50 -3.73 19.48
C ALA A 571 3.62 -4.72 19.76
N GLY A 572 4.83 -4.33 19.39
CA GLY A 572 6.10 -4.97 19.75
C GLY A 572 6.97 -4.01 20.55
N PHE A 573 7.86 -4.56 21.36
CA PHE A 573 8.90 -3.79 22.05
C PHE A 573 10.14 -4.65 22.29
N SER A 574 11.27 -3.98 22.46
CA SER A 574 12.51 -4.54 22.99
C SER A 574 12.98 -3.69 24.17
N MET A 575 13.65 -4.30 25.15
CA MET A 575 14.21 -3.59 26.30
C MET A 575 15.33 -4.36 26.97
N PRO A 576 16.18 -3.72 27.80
CA PRO A 576 17.11 -4.42 28.65
C PRO A 576 16.35 -5.26 29.68
N GLY A 577 16.84 -6.48 29.96
CA GLY A 577 16.20 -7.38 30.93
C GLY A 577 16.13 -6.81 32.36
N THR A 578 17.04 -5.88 32.70
CA THR A 578 17.03 -5.12 33.95
C THR A 578 15.78 -4.26 34.12
N ASN A 579 15.08 -3.89 33.04
CA ASN A 579 13.86 -3.09 33.08
C ASN A 579 12.58 -3.93 33.30
N TRP A 580 12.66 -5.26 33.32
CA TRP A 580 11.49 -6.15 33.37
C TRP A 580 10.57 -5.90 34.57
N GLU A 581 11.10 -5.83 35.79
CA GLU A 581 10.27 -5.62 37.00
C GLU A 581 9.57 -4.26 37.00
N LYS A 582 10.28 -3.22 36.53
CA LYS A 582 9.73 -1.86 36.39
C LYS A 582 8.63 -1.83 35.34
N PHE A 583 8.86 -2.49 34.20
CA PHE A 583 7.86 -2.63 33.14
C PHE A 583 6.61 -3.37 33.66
N GLN A 584 6.77 -4.50 34.36
CA GLN A 584 5.64 -5.23 34.95
C GLN A 584 4.78 -4.36 35.85
N SER A 585 5.42 -3.55 36.69
CA SER A 585 4.72 -2.66 37.62
C SER A 585 3.97 -1.53 36.90
N LEU A 586 4.60 -0.87 35.93
CA LEU A 586 3.97 0.19 35.14
C LEU A 586 2.84 -0.35 34.24
N ALA A 587 3.08 -1.48 33.57
CA ALA A 587 2.09 -2.12 32.72
C ALA A 587 0.87 -2.56 33.55
N ALA A 588 1.07 -3.17 34.72
CA ALA A 588 -0.01 -3.52 35.62
C ALA A 588 -0.79 -2.27 36.07
N ALA A 589 -0.11 -1.19 36.46
CA ALA A 589 -0.77 0.05 36.87
C ALA A 589 -1.65 0.65 35.75
N GLN A 590 -1.18 0.64 34.50
CA GLN A 590 -1.94 1.12 33.35
C GLN A 590 -3.12 0.19 33.00
N LEU A 591 -2.90 -1.13 32.99
CA LEU A 591 -3.92 -2.11 32.63
C LEU A 591 -5.01 -2.23 33.72
N MET A 592 -4.66 -2.00 34.99
CA MET A 592 -5.61 -1.94 36.11
C MET A 592 -6.37 -0.62 36.19
N SER A 593 -5.78 0.50 35.77
CA SER A 593 -6.47 1.79 35.81
C SER A 593 -7.38 2.03 34.61
N ALA A 594 -7.11 1.36 33.48
CA ALA A 594 -7.95 1.48 32.30
C ALA A 594 -9.37 1.00 32.57
N GLU A 595 -10.36 1.88 32.36
CA GLU A 595 -11.74 1.43 32.28
C GLU A 595 -11.81 0.35 31.19
N VAL A 596 -12.11 -0.89 31.58
CA VAL A 596 -12.59 -1.88 30.63
C VAL A 596 -13.95 -1.35 30.21
N ALA A 597 -13.97 -0.49 29.19
CA ALA A 597 -15.20 -0.04 28.60
C ALA A 597 -15.96 -1.33 28.27
N SER A 598 -17.06 -1.57 28.98
CA SER A 598 -18.02 -2.61 28.65
C SER A 598 -18.73 -2.15 27.38
N ALA A 599 -17.98 -2.03 26.29
CA ALA A 599 -18.52 -1.80 24.99
C ALA A 599 -19.29 -3.09 24.68
N GLU A 600 -20.62 -3.04 24.78
CA GLU A 600 -21.46 -4.06 24.18
C GLU A 600 -20.95 -4.28 22.75
N ASP A 601 -20.64 -5.52 22.37
CA ASP A 601 -20.13 -5.82 21.02
C ASP A 601 -20.97 -5.10 19.97
N THR A 602 -20.38 -4.20 19.20
CA THR A 602 -21.12 -3.45 18.18
C THR A 602 -20.94 -4.12 16.82
N ILE A 603 -22.03 -4.23 16.06
CA ILE A 603 -21.96 -4.56 14.63
C ILE A 603 -22.36 -3.32 13.85
N ASN A 604 -21.44 -2.80 13.05
CA ASN A 604 -21.74 -1.73 12.11
C ASN A 604 -22.36 -2.31 10.83
N ILE A 605 -23.58 -1.89 10.52
CA ILE A 605 -24.37 -2.36 9.38
C ILE A 605 -24.14 -1.43 8.19
N ASP A 606 -23.63 -1.97 7.09
CA ASP A 606 -23.39 -1.22 5.85
C ASP A 606 -24.67 -0.99 5.06
N ALA A 607 -25.64 -1.91 5.08
CA ALA A 607 -26.97 -1.68 4.52
C ALA A 607 -28.01 -2.62 5.12
N GLU A 608 -29.25 -2.15 5.24
CA GLU A 608 -30.41 -3.01 5.47
C GLU A 608 -31.04 -3.33 4.13
N LEU A 609 -31.10 -4.62 3.79
CA LEU A 609 -31.52 -5.09 2.48
C LEU A 609 -32.90 -5.78 2.58
N PRO A 610 -33.90 -5.34 1.80
CA PRO A 610 -35.12 -6.12 1.64
C PRO A 610 -34.81 -7.44 0.93
N HIS A 611 -35.59 -8.49 1.17
CA HIS A 611 -35.32 -9.83 0.61
C HIS A 611 -35.16 -9.83 -0.91
N SER A 612 -35.90 -8.95 -1.60
CA SER A 612 -35.82 -8.79 -3.06
C SER A 612 -34.46 -8.30 -3.58
N TYR A 613 -33.55 -7.81 -2.73
CA TYR A 613 -32.18 -7.40 -3.11
C TYR A 613 -31.14 -8.50 -2.90
N LEU A 614 -31.47 -9.58 -2.18
CA LEU A 614 -30.57 -10.71 -1.93
C LEU A 614 -30.56 -11.65 -3.14
N ARG A 615 -29.98 -11.17 -4.25
CA ARG A 615 -29.82 -11.88 -5.53
C ARG A 615 -28.34 -12.03 -5.87
N PRO A 616 -27.95 -12.97 -6.74
CA PRO A 616 -26.55 -13.19 -7.10
C PRO A 616 -25.80 -11.93 -7.54
N GLU A 617 -26.49 -10.95 -8.13
CA GLU A 617 -25.89 -9.67 -8.56
C GLU A 617 -25.30 -8.85 -7.41
N LEU A 618 -25.73 -9.09 -6.16
CA LEU A 618 -25.16 -8.45 -4.97
C LEU A 618 -23.64 -8.73 -4.84
N GLN A 619 -23.15 -9.83 -5.42
CA GLN A 619 -21.72 -10.11 -5.49
C GLN A 619 -20.94 -9.02 -6.24
N LYS A 620 -21.54 -8.35 -7.24
CA LYS A 620 -20.89 -7.23 -7.95
C LYS A 620 -20.71 -6.03 -7.02
N THR A 621 -21.70 -5.73 -6.19
CA THR A 621 -21.59 -4.70 -5.15
C THR A 621 -20.54 -5.11 -4.13
N TYR A 622 -20.51 -6.37 -3.69
CA TYR A 622 -19.51 -6.84 -2.74
C TYR A 622 -18.08 -6.71 -3.28
N ALA A 623 -17.83 -7.15 -4.50
CA ALA A 623 -16.54 -7.04 -5.19
C ALA A 623 -16.10 -5.60 -5.44
N LEU A 624 -17.02 -4.63 -5.51
CA LEU A 624 -16.67 -3.20 -5.62
C LEU A 624 -15.90 -2.69 -4.39
N PHE A 625 -16.21 -3.23 -3.20
CA PHE A 625 -15.59 -2.80 -1.95
C PHE A 625 -14.35 -3.61 -1.58
N GLU A 626 -14.06 -4.68 -2.32
CA GLU A 626 -12.76 -5.36 -2.25
C GLU A 626 -11.64 -4.41 -2.71
N PRO A 627 -10.42 -4.58 -2.19
CA PRO A 627 -9.97 -5.61 -1.24
C PRO A 627 -10.36 -5.28 0.21
N PHE A 628 -10.71 -6.29 1.00
CA PHE A 628 -10.98 -6.14 2.44
C PHE A 628 -9.74 -6.40 3.28
N GLY A 629 -9.64 -5.73 4.42
CA GLY A 629 -8.46 -5.78 5.31
C GLY A 629 -8.51 -4.65 6.32
N GLU A 630 -7.34 -4.23 6.79
CA GLU A 630 -7.20 -3.13 7.75
C GLU A 630 -7.84 -1.85 7.20
N GLU A 631 -8.59 -1.13 8.05
CA GLU A 631 -9.38 0.07 7.71
C GLU A 631 -10.41 -0.09 6.56
N ASN A 632 -10.60 -1.30 6.03
CA ASN A 632 -11.67 -1.61 5.08
C ASN A 632 -12.27 -3.00 5.34
N ARG A 633 -13.09 -3.10 6.39
CA ARG A 633 -13.75 -4.35 6.78
C ARG A 633 -14.72 -4.89 5.70
N PRO A 634 -14.96 -6.22 5.67
CA PRO A 634 -16.02 -6.84 4.88
C PRO A 634 -17.39 -6.16 5.05
N LEU A 635 -18.20 -6.19 3.99
CA LEU A 635 -19.56 -5.63 4.02
C LEU A 635 -20.44 -6.43 4.98
N VAL A 636 -21.21 -5.72 5.80
CA VAL A 636 -22.19 -6.32 6.71
C VAL A 636 -23.59 -5.85 6.31
N PHE A 637 -24.40 -6.81 5.86
CA PHE A 637 -25.80 -6.56 5.50
C PHE A 637 -26.76 -7.05 6.57
N LEU A 638 -27.82 -6.29 6.78
CA LEU A 638 -28.93 -6.63 7.66
C LEU A 638 -30.15 -7.04 6.84
N ALA A 639 -30.68 -8.24 7.10
CA ALA A 639 -32.00 -8.65 6.63
C ALA A 639 -32.85 -9.10 7.82
N ARG A 640 -34.13 -8.76 7.81
CA ARG A 640 -35.06 -9.06 8.91
C ARG A 640 -36.06 -10.14 8.50
N ASN A 641 -36.54 -10.90 9.48
CA ASN A 641 -37.62 -11.89 9.31
C ASN A 641 -37.35 -12.88 8.17
N VAL A 642 -36.12 -13.35 8.05
CA VAL A 642 -35.69 -14.27 6.98
C VAL A 642 -36.13 -15.69 7.33
N PRO A 643 -37.00 -16.35 6.54
CA PRO A 643 -37.38 -17.72 6.79
C PRO A 643 -36.18 -18.67 6.66
N MET A 644 -36.02 -19.55 7.64
CA MET A 644 -35.06 -20.65 7.60
C MET A 644 -35.75 -21.89 7.04
N VAL A 645 -35.22 -22.42 5.93
CA VAL A 645 -35.79 -23.58 5.22
C VAL A 645 -35.17 -24.89 5.70
N ASP A 646 -33.87 -24.85 6.02
CA ASP A 646 -33.10 -26.01 6.44
C ASP A 646 -32.00 -25.59 7.41
N ALA A 647 -31.66 -26.48 8.34
CA ALA A 647 -30.63 -26.28 9.35
C ALA A 647 -29.93 -27.61 9.67
N GLN A 648 -28.62 -27.66 9.44
CA GLN A 648 -27.81 -28.86 9.62
C GLN A 648 -26.60 -28.55 10.48
N ILE A 649 -26.37 -29.37 11.51
CA ILE A 649 -25.14 -29.30 12.30
C ILE A 649 -24.00 -29.90 11.45
N VAL A 650 -22.90 -29.17 11.32
CA VAL A 650 -21.71 -29.57 10.56
C VAL A 650 -20.46 -29.43 11.43
N GLY A 651 -19.55 -30.41 11.36
CA GLY A 651 -18.30 -30.44 12.12
C GLY A 651 -17.96 -31.85 12.66
N LYS A 652 -16.67 -32.12 12.90
CA LYS A 652 -16.16 -33.38 13.49
C LYS A 652 -15.31 -33.09 14.73
N SER A 653 -15.91 -32.57 15.80
CA SER A 653 -15.44 -32.53 17.21
C SER A 653 -16.22 -31.47 18.01
N ALA A 654 -15.89 -31.24 19.30
CA ALA A 654 -16.64 -30.49 20.31
C ALA A 654 -17.14 -29.07 19.94
N LYS A 655 -16.70 -28.49 18.81
CA LYS A 655 -17.26 -27.28 18.22
C LYS A 655 -18.18 -27.65 17.06
N SER A 656 -19.47 -27.51 17.27
CA SER A 656 -20.49 -27.71 16.24
C SER A 656 -20.76 -26.39 15.54
N HIS A 657 -20.89 -26.40 14.22
CA HIS A 657 -21.32 -25.25 13.43
C HIS A 657 -22.70 -25.52 12.85
N LEU A 658 -23.44 -24.46 12.53
CA LEU A 658 -24.78 -24.60 11.95
C LEU A 658 -24.78 -24.10 10.50
N LYS A 659 -25.01 -25.03 9.56
CA LYS A 659 -25.27 -24.70 8.16
C LYS A 659 -26.76 -24.47 7.98
N LEU A 660 -27.12 -23.30 7.47
CA LEU A 660 -28.49 -22.86 7.26
C LEU A 660 -28.78 -22.69 5.77
N THR A 661 -30.04 -22.90 5.39
CA THR A 661 -30.57 -22.42 4.11
C THR A 661 -31.64 -21.37 4.39
N LEU A 662 -31.37 -20.13 3.96
CA LEU A 662 -32.22 -18.97 4.19
C LEU A 662 -33.02 -18.63 2.93
N ASP A 663 -34.32 -18.39 3.07
CA ASP A 663 -35.22 -18.03 1.96
C ASP A 663 -35.35 -16.51 1.85
N PHE A 664 -35.03 -15.95 0.69
CA PHE A 664 -35.23 -14.53 0.37
C PHE A 664 -36.30 -14.36 -0.74
N GLY A 665 -37.18 -15.36 -0.90
CA GLY A 665 -38.26 -15.38 -1.88
C GLY A 665 -37.76 -15.89 -3.23
N GLY A 666 -37.17 -15.01 -4.04
CA GLY A 666 -36.70 -15.37 -5.39
C GLY A 666 -35.47 -16.27 -5.39
N TYR A 667 -34.70 -16.26 -4.30
CA TYR A 667 -33.45 -16.99 -4.15
C TYR A 667 -33.34 -17.56 -2.74
N LYS A 668 -32.66 -18.70 -2.62
CA LYS A 668 -32.27 -19.30 -1.35
C LYS A 668 -30.76 -19.22 -1.22
N TRP A 669 -30.28 -18.83 -0.05
CA TRP A 669 -28.86 -18.65 0.22
C TRP A 669 -28.39 -19.62 1.30
N PRO A 670 -27.27 -20.34 1.08
CA PRO A 670 -26.60 -21.03 2.16
C PRO A 670 -25.96 -20.01 3.11
N ALA A 671 -26.03 -20.28 4.41
CA ALA A 671 -25.35 -19.52 5.44
C ALA A 671 -24.65 -20.45 6.43
N LEU A 672 -23.60 -19.96 7.08
CA LEU A 672 -22.88 -20.67 8.13
C LEU A 672 -22.86 -19.80 9.38
N LEU A 673 -23.28 -20.38 10.51
CA LEU A 673 -23.11 -19.84 11.83
C LEU A 673 -22.00 -20.63 12.54
N TRP A 674 -20.91 -19.92 12.83
CA TRP A 674 -19.74 -20.47 13.52
C TRP A 674 -19.97 -20.44 15.03
N ASP A 675 -19.52 -21.49 15.73
CA ASP A 675 -19.64 -21.66 17.19
C ASP A 675 -21.04 -21.32 17.76
N GLY A 676 -22.09 -21.70 17.03
CA GLY A 676 -23.49 -21.36 17.30
C GLY A 676 -24.31 -22.42 18.02
#